data_AF-A0A0Q0VRH3-F1
#
_entry.id   AF-A0A0Q0VRH3-F1
#
_cell.length_a   1.000
_cell.length_b   1.000
_cell.length_c   1.000
_cell.angle_alpha   90.00
_cell.angle_beta   90.00
_cell.angle_gamma   90.00
#
_symmetry.space_group_name_H-M   'P 1'
#
loop_
_entity.id
_entity.type
_entity.pdbx_description
1 polymer ?
#
loop_
_entity_poly.entity_id
_entity_poly.type
_entity_poly.pdbx_seq_one_letter_code
_entity_poly.pdbx_strand_id
1 'polypeptide(L)'
;MMTDNGNLKQLYDSLRSAEDAPPRFPQADTAPLSAGTAAEALREGRCALVPDWIVRFVAAVAGDGPHSRILDPVAGTGSLIAPLAARLAPGRAIALCGSEGERELASTLNPDAAVEWQAGPSLPKGSFDCIVCCLPADEPGALFPGGTVWRLLASYTPLLARRGRVCALIPCDPGMPGIGRALEKGFTDAGLSVATVLGCAGGVLAIAGKEEPPRIFVARLIPDQGHLDILRKNIELRRRGKVPELGVLEVPGSFSSVAETLLLADIGWLAADAGLSPVPLGTIAARIDEGWDRVPDESAANILFVSPKCTASTSRPESLAGGGVRLLLIPEQASAAYLARHFTTRLGKCERELARVRARAKGLAEALRTIPVCLPPRPVQNTVLAVQSSLSHMAGRIDGLERELWDHPFAGDAIRGRVESLSPGATIEAWIESLPFPLASILWAYRAEQDTSARVDHLFHFFEALAEFHAVIMASALAPLCAGRESGLLDDDPYFRDSYRYATFRAWIVLARRLARSTRSLLGTPARRDECVRLYRGADRRFLAMLTSRRLFAVLDRVADERNSWKAHGGILGPEEAENLLAELEASLADIRRTIGTLYAGAVLLAPGTGEYHEGIFTYEADALTGSQLVFREVRVETTIPMDTARLYLLFAGRMAPLELLPLVMLAESPCSTIRSFYFYNRLEKEGVRWVCYHPGGDAELVTEDGAVEETLRALGLMPGSPEESP
;
A
#
# COMPACT_ATOMS: atom_id res chain seq x y z
N MET A 1 -6.06 -8.43 -64.87
CA MET A 1 -7.16 -8.17 -63.93
C MET A 1 -6.54 -7.61 -62.65
N MET A 2 -6.10 -6.34 -62.58
CA MET A 2 -6.85 -5.08 -62.53
C MET A 2 -7.94 -5.04 -61.44
N THR A 3 -7.50 -4.55 -60.26
CA THR A 3 -8.09 -3.52 -59.37
C THR A 3 -9.59 -3.24 -59.43
N ASP A 4 -10.22 -3.10 -58.26
CA ASP A 4 -10.74 -1.78 -57.90
C ASP A 4 -10.78 -1.50 -56.38
N ASN A 5 -10.19 -0.36 -56.02
CA ASN A 5 -9.89 0.12 -54.67
C ASN A 5 -10.57 1.50 -54.52
N GLY A 6 -11.89 1.51 -54.65
CA GLY A 6 -12.66 2.72 -54.98
C GLY A 6 -13.50 3.36 -53.89
N ASN A 7 -13.55 2.86 -52.64
CA ASN A 7 -14.62 3.27 -51.70
C ASN A 7 -14.19 3.94 -50.39
N LEU A 8 -12.90 4.16 -50.15
CA LEU A 8 -12.42 4.86 -48.93
C LEU A 8 -12.16 6.36 -49.14
N LYS A 9 -11.91 6.79 -50.37
CA LYS A 9 -11.68 8.21 -50.70
C LYS A 9 -12.98 9.00 -50.86
N GLN A 10 -14.04 8.39 -51.41
CA GLN A 10 -15.38 9.01 -51.48
C GLN A 10 -16.03 9.17 -50.10
N LEU A 11 -15.73 8.29 -49.14
CA LEU A 11 -16.21 8.41 -47.77
C LEU A 11 -15.50 9.54 -47.01
N TYR A 12 -14.21 9.75 -47.30
CA TYR A 12 -13.40 10.82 -46.70
C TYR A 12 -13.76 12.21 -47.26
N ASP A 13 -14.11 12.29 -48.54
CA ASP A 13 -14.51 13.55 -49.19
C ASP A 13 -15.96 13.96 -48.86
N SER A 14 -16.83 13.01 -48.48
CA SER A 14 -18.22 13.30 -48.03
C SER A 14 -18.30 13.86 -46.60
N LEU A 15 -17.32 13.55 -45.75
CA LEU A 15 -17.24 14.05 -44.37
C LEU A 15 -16.64 15.46 -44.27
N ARG A 16 -16.07 15.99 -45.36
CA ARG A 16 -15.38 17.28 -45.36
C ARG A 16 -16.25 18.45 -45.85
N SER A 17 -17.53 18.21 -46.18
CA SER A 17 -18.45 19.24 -46.69
C SER A 17 -19.63 19.55 -45.76
N ALA A 18 -19.51 19.27 -44.45
CA ALA A 18 -20.52 19.59 -43.45
C ALA A 18 -19.96 20.48 -42.32
N GLU A 19 -19.27 21.56 -42.70
CA GLU A 19 -18.88 22.67 -41.81
C GLU A 19 -19.79 23.88 -42.06
N ASP A 20 -21.09 23.75 -41.81
CA ASP A 20 -22.00 24.88 -41.47
C ASP A 20 -23.46 24.41 -41.35
N ALA A 21 -23.79 23.73 -40.25
CA ALA A 21 -25.18 23.57 -39.81
C ALA A 21 -25.27 23.40 -38.28
N PRO A 22 -26.20 24.09 -37.59
CA PRO A 22 -26.41 23.88 -36.16
C PRO A 22 -26.96 22.46 -35.90
N PRO A 23 -26.66 21.86 -34.72
CA PRO A 23 -27.08 20.49 -34.44
C PRO A 23 -28.62 20.40 -34.41
N ARG A 24 -29.17 19.49 -35.21
CA ARG A 24 -30.57 19.05 -35.12
C ARG A 24 -30.63 17.85 -34.17
N PHE A 25 -31.51 17.91 -33.18
CA PHE A 25 -31.93 16.74 -32.41
C PHE A 25 -32.64 15.73 -33.34
N PRO A 26 -32.46 14.41 -33.16
CA PRO A 26 -33.24 13.42 -33.90
C PRO A 26 -34.71 13.52 -33.52
N GLN A 27 -35.61 13.53 -34.51
CA GLN A 27 -37.03 13.31 -34.28
C GLN A 27 -37.26 11.86 -33.85
N ALA A 28 -38.24 11.68 -32.95
CA ALA A 28 -38.61 10.42 -32.33
C ALA A 28 -39.09 9.37 -33.34
N ASP A 29 -38.40 8.24 -33.42
CA ASP A 29 -38.99 6.98 -33.87
C ASP A 29 -39.59 6.26 -32.64
N THR A 30 -40.85 5.87 -32.77
CA THR A 30 -41.75 5.41 -31.69
C THR A 30 -41.87 3.88 -31.60
N ALA A 31 -40.82 3.14 -32.00
CA ALA A 31 -40.82 1.68 -31.91
C ALA A 31 -40.22 1.18 -30.57
N PRO A 32 -40.83 0.20 -29.89
CA PRO A 32 -40.31 -0.35 -28.65
C PRO A 32 -38.92 -0.98 -28.86
N LEU A 33 -37.99 -0.68 -27.96
CA LEU A 33 -36.59 -1.12 -28.08
C LEU A 33 -36.44 -2.62 -27.80
N SER A 34 -35.71 -3.31 -28.67
CA SER A 34 -35.33 -4.71 -28.47
C SER A 34 -34.15 -4.83 -27.48
N ALA A 35 -33.96 -6.02 -26.87
CA ALA A 35 -32.80 -6.29 -26.01
C ALA A 35 -31.43 -6.09 -26.70
N GLY A 36 -31.37 -6.17 -28.04
CA GLY A 36 -30.14 -5.93 -28.81
C GLY A 36 -29.68 -4.47 -28.79
N THR A 37 -30.62 -3.53 -28.86
CA THR A 37 -30.36 -2.07 -28.85
C THR A 37 -29.89 -1.55 -27.49
N ALA A 38 -30.24 -2.21 -26.38
CA ALA A 38 -29.72 -1.89 -25.04
C ALA A 38 -28.22 -2.17 -24.90
N ALA A 39 -27.76 -3.29 -25.47
CA ALA A 39 -26.34 -3.64 -25.51
C ALA A 39 -25.56 -2.70 -26.43
N GLU A 40 -26.19 -2.17 -27.48
CA GLU A 40 -25.62 -1.17 -28.39
C GLU A 40 -25.48 0.20 -27.72
N ALA A 41 -26.50 0.70 -27.00
CA ALA A 41 -26.41 1.94 -26.23
C ALA A 41 -25.33 1.89 -25.12
N LEU A 42 -25.17 0.73 -24.48
CA LEU A 42 -24.07 0.45 -23.53
C LEU A 42 -22.70 0.38 -24.24
N ARG A 43 -22.63 -0.20 -25.44
CA ARG A 43 -21.39 -0.27 -26.26
C ARG A 43 -20.95 1.09 -26.81
N GLU A 44 -21.91 1.96 -27.11
CA GLU A 44 -21.67 3.31 -27.62
C GLU A 44 -21.36 4.34 -26.51
N GLY A 45 -21.33 3.91 -25.24
CA GLY A 45 -20.93 4.76 -24.11
C GLY A 45 -21.96 5.83 -23.73
N ARG A 46 -23.22 5.73 -24.21
CA ARG A 46 -24.27 6.74 -23.95
C ARG A 46 -24.89 6.63 -22.56
N CYS A 47 -24.55 5.60 -21.79
CA CYS A 47 -25.05 5.37 -20.43
C CYS A 47 -23.91 4.96 -19.49
N ALA A 48 -23.68 5.72 -18.43
CA ALA A 48 -22.71 5.38 -17.40
C ALA A 48 -23.31 4.36 -16.41
N LEU A 49 -22.60 3.25 -16.19
CA LEU A 49 -22.90 2.30 -15.12
C LEU A 49 -22.17 2.72 -13.85
N VAL A 50 -22.91 2.99 -12.78
CA VAL A 50 -22.32 3.30 -11.47
C VAL A 50 -22.02 2.00 -10.72
N PRO A 51 -20.77 1.77 -10.29
CA PRO A 51 -20.44 0.60 -9.46
C PRO A 51 -21.23 0.56 -8.16
N ASP A 52 -21.73 -0.62 -7.78
CA ASP A 52 -22.57 -0.81 -6.59
C ASP A 52 -21.91 -0.30 -5.29
N TRP A 53 -20.58 -0.39 -5.17
CA TRP A 53 -19.85 0.11 -4.00
C TRP A 53 -19.91 1.64 -3.86
N ILE A 54 -20.00 2.39 -4.97
CA ILE A 54 -20.24 3.84 -4.94
C ILE A 54 -21.67 4.10 -4.49
N VAL A 55 -22.65 3.31 -4.98
CA VAL A 55 -24.05 3.42 -4.55
C VAL A 55 -24.19 3.17 -3.05
N ARG A 56 -23.52 2.14 -2.51
CA ARG A 56 -23.47 1.87 -1.05
C ARG A 56 -22.90 3.04 -0.28
N PHE A 57 -21.80 3.63 -0.78
CA PHE A 57 -21.19 4.79 -0.12
C PHE A 57 -22.11 6.02 -0.17
N VAL A 58 -22.73 6.32 -1.32
CA VAL A 58 -23.72 7.39 -1.46
C VAL A 58 -24.90 7.16 -0.52
N ALA A 59 -25.41 5.94 -0.43
CA ALA A 59 -26.47 5.58 0.51
C ALA A 59 -26.04 5.82 1.98
N ALA A 60 -24.81 5.44 2.32
CA ALA A 60 -24.29 5.60 3.68
C ALA A 60 -24.05 7.06 4.07
N VAL A 61 -23.63 7.92 3.14
CA VAL A 61 -23.44 9.36 3.37
C VAL A 61 -24.75 10.15 3.26
N ALA A 62 -25.69 9.63 2.46
CA ALA A 62 -27.05 10.13 2.45
C ALA A 62 -27.67 9.87 3.81
N GLY A 63 -27.77 8.59 4.23
CA GLY A 63 -28.63 8.01 5.27
C GLY A 63 -28.74 8.70 6.64
N ASP A 64 -27.89 9.67 6.94
CA ASP A 64 -27.97 10.52 8.13
C ASP A 64 -28.99 11.67 8.00
N GLY A 65 -29.75 11.74 6.90
CA GLY A 65 -30.79 12.76 6.64
C GLY A 65 -32.21 12.21 6.46
N PRO A 66 -33.24 13.08 6.40
CA PRO A 66 -34.59 12.66 6.03
C PRO A 66 -34.64 12.37 4.53
N HIS A 67 -34.48 11.12 4.08
CA HIS A 67 -34.56 10.76 2.65
C HIS A 67 -35.96 10.38 2.22
N SER A 68 -36.95 11.21 2.57
CA SER A 68 -38.33 10.91 2.23
C SER A 68 -38.55 10.94 0.71
N ARG A 69 -37.80 11.78 -0.01
CA ARG A 69 -37.96 11.98 -1.45
C ARG A 69 -36.60 12.09 -2.17
N ILE A 70 -36.36 11.21 -3.13
CA ILE A 70 -35.14 11.17 -3.95
C ILE A 70 -35.48 11.43 -5.42
N LEU A 71 -34.65 12.22 -6.11
CA LEU A 71 -34.74 12.49 -7.54
C LEU A 71 -33.44 12.12 -8.24
N ASP A 72 -33.54 11.39 -9.35
CA ASP A 72 -32.47 11.30 -10.34
C ASP A 72 -32.90 12.00 -11.63
N PRO A 73 -32.35 13.18 -11.94
CA PRO A 73 -32.71 13.94 -13.11
C PRO A 73 -32.11 13.42 -14.42
N VAL A 74 -31.17 12.46 -14.34
CA VAL A 74 -30.43 11.92 -15.50
C VAL A 74 -30.22 10.42 -15.30
N ALA A 75 -31.33 9.70 -15.21
CA ALA A 75 -31.32 8.36 -14.68
C ALA A 75 -30.60 7.35 -15.58
N GLY A 76 -30.51 7.57 -16.89
CA GLY A 76 -29.87 6.63 -17.80
C GLY A 76 -30.60 5.28 -17.74
N THR A 77 -29.81 4.22 -17.51
CA THR A 77 -30.30 2.86 -17.27
C THR A 77 -30.82 2.62 -15.84
N GLY A 78 -30.84 3.64 -14.98
CA GLY A 78 -31.25 3.52 -13.59
C GLY A 78 -30.17 3.01 -12.63
N SER A 79 -28.93 2.88 -13.10
CA SER A 79 -27.84 2.20 -12.38
C SER A 79 -27.44 2.84 -11.03
N LEU A 80 -27.82 4.10 -10.80
CA LEU A 80 -27.64 4.81 -9.54
C LEU A 80 -28.92 4.80 -8.68
N ILE A 81 -30.03 5.31 -9.21
CA ILE A 81 -31.27 5.54 -8.46
C ILE A 81 -31.97 4.27 -8.01
N ALA A 82 -32.04 3.22 -8.85
CA ALA A 82 -32.70 1.97 -8.50
C ALA A 82 -32.04 1.25 -7.31
N PRO A 83 -30.72 0.96 -7.33
CA PRO A 83 -30.05 0.34 -6.20
C PRO A 83 -29.95 1.26 -4.97
N LEU A 84 -30.07 2.58 -5.14
CA LEU A 84 -30.15 3.53 -4.03
C LEU A 84 -31.53 3.50 -3.35
N ALA A 85 -32.61 3.51 -4.14
CA ALA A 85 -33.99 3.42 -3.64
C ALA A 85 -34.23 2.12 -2.88
N ALA A 86 -33.69 0.99 -3.38
CA ALA A 86 -33.76 -0.30 -2.68
C ALA A 86 -33.10 -0.27 -1.29
N ARG A 87 -32.07 0.56 -1.10
CA ARG A 87 -31.32 0.65 0.16
C ARG A 87 -31.88 1.65 1.15
N LEU A 88 -32.29 2.81 0.65
CA LEU A 88 -32.80 3.90 1.47
C LEU A 88 -34.30 3.77 1.77
N ALA A 89 -35.02 2.95 1.00
CA ALA A 89 -36.47 2.79 1.08
C ALA A 89 -37.22 4.15 1.20
N PRO A 90 -36.97 5.10 0.28
CA PRO A 90 -37.55 6.43 0.38
C PRO A 90 -39.08 6.36 0.24
N GLY A 91 -39.79 7.29 0.87
CA GLY A 91 -41.24 7.42 0.68
C GLY A 91 -41.63 7.71 -0.77
N ARG A 92 -40.71 8.27 -1.57
CA ARG A 92 -40.85 8.45 -3.02
C ARG A 92 -39.49 8.56 -3.72
N ALA A 93 -39.27 7.81 -4.79
CA ALA A 93 -38.12 7.97 -5.68
C ALA A 93 -38.60 8.24 -7.11
N ILE A 94 -38.03 9.24 -7.79
CA ILE A 94 -38.37 9.59 -9.17
C ILE A 94 -37.09 9.59 -10.02
N ALA A 95 -37.18 9.01 -11.21
CA ALA A 95 -36.10 8.94 -12.18
C ALA A 95 -36.56 9.56 -13.50
N LEU A 96 -35.82 10.55 -14.00
CA LEU A 96 -36.07 11.19 -15.28
C LEU A 96 -35.11 10.62 -16.32
N CYS A 97 -35.67 10.02 -17.37
CA CYS A 97 -34.95 9.48 -18.52
C CYS A 97 -35.00 10.46 -19.69
N GLY A 98 -33.91 10.56 -20.44
CA GLY A 98 -33.78 11.49 -21.58
C GLY A 98 -34.72 11.17 -22.74
N SER A 99 -35.20 9.93 -22.84
CA SER A 99 -36.15 9.48 -23.86
C SER A 99 -37.10 8.41 -23.33
N GLU A 100 -38.18 8.15 -24.09
CA GLU A 100 -39.11 7.06 -23.80
C GLU A 100 -38.43 5.69 -23.86
N GLY A 101 -37.55 5.48 -24.83
CA GLY A 101 -36.79 4.24 -24.93
C GLY A 101 -35.81 4.01 -23.76
N GLU A 102 -35.18 5.08 -23.26
CA GLU A 102 -34.36 5.01 -22.06
C GLU A 102 -35.20 4.68 -20.81
N ARG A 103 -36.42 5.22 -20.70
CA ARG A 103 -37.39 4.89 -19.64
C ARG A 103 -37.80 3.42 -19.66
N GLU A 104 -38.14 2.91 -20.84
CA GLU A 104 -38.47 1.48 -21.04
C GLU A 104 -37.28 0.61 -20.66
N LEU A 105 -36.08 0.97 -21.10
CA LEU A 105 -34.86 0.23 -20.76
C LEU A 105 -34.60 0.22 -19.26
N ALA A 106 -34.63 1.38 -18.60
CA ALA A 106 -34.34 1.50 -17.18
C ALA A 106 -35.35 0.73 -16.32
N SER A 107 -36.64 0.82 -16.65
CA SER A 107 -37.69 0.06 -15.97
C SER A 107 -37.58 -1.46 -16.22
N THR A 108 -37.18 -1.87 -17.42
CA THR A 108 -36.94 -3.29 -17.74
C THR A 108 -35.74 -3.87 -17.00
N LEU A 109 -34.67 -3.09 -16.86
CA LEU A 109 -33.46 -3.51 -16.12
C LEU A 109 -33.67 -3.52 -14.60
N ASN A 110 -34.65 -2.77 -14.10
CA ASN A 110 -34.92 -2.60 -12.67
C ASN A 110 -36.40 -2.81 -12.32
N PRO A 111 -36.97 -3.99 -12.61
CA PRO A 111 -38.41 -4.23 -12.51
C PRO A 111 -38.94 -4.14 -11.06
N ASP A 112 -38.10 -4.48 -10.09
CA ASP A 112 -38.45 -4.49 -8.66
C ASP A 112 -38.08 -3.17 -7.94
N ALA A 113 -37.51 -2.20 -8.66
CA ALA A 113 -37.13 -0.93 -8.07
C ALA A 113 -38.38 -0.08 -7.78
N ALA A 114 -38.53 0.35 -6.52
CA ALA A 114 -39.57 1.29 -6.10
C ALA A 114 -39.27 2.72 -6.60
N VAL A 115 -39.21 2.91 -7.92
CA VAL A 115 -38.83 4.13 -8.62
C VAL A 115 -39.90 4.49 -9.65
N GLU A 116 -40.38 5.74 -9.59
CA GLU A 116 -41.26 6.30 -10.61
C GLU A 116 -40.42 6.75 -11.83
N TRP A 117 -40.44 5.95 -12.90
CA TRP A 117 -39.74 6.24 -14.16
C TRP A 117 -40.56 7.20 -15.05
N GLN A 118 -39.99 8.34 -15.42
CA GLN A 118 -40.62 9.35 -16.28
C GLN A 118 -39.71 9.67 -17.47
N ALA A 119 -40.30 9.88 -18.65
CA ALA A 119 -39.58 10.32 -19.84
C ALA A 119 -39.83 11.81 -20.11
N GLY A 120 -38.80 12.49 -20.62
CA GLY A 120 -38.91 13.85 -21.14
C GLY A 120 -38.76 14.96 -20.07
N PRO A 121 -38.89 16.24 -20.47
CA PRO A 121 -38.43 17.39 -19.68
C PRO A 121 -39.39 17.84 -18.58
N SER A 122 -40.47 17.08 -18.31
CA SER A 122 -41.49 17.49 -17.34
C SER A 122 -40.93 17.39 -15.92
N LEU A 123 -40.72 18.54 -15.27
CA LEU A 123 -40.22 18.56 -13.90
C LEU A 123 -41.27 17.99 -12.92
N PRO A 124 -40.87 17.10 -12.00
CA PRO A 124 -41.79 16.57 -11.00
C PRO A 124 -42.20 17.65 -9.98
N LYS A 125 -43.40 17.50 -9.42
CA LYS A 125 -43.92 18.43 -8.42
C LYS A 125 -43.37 18.15 -7.00
N GLY A 126 -43.01 19.23 -6.30
CA GLY A 126 -42.60 19.21 -4.90
C GLY A 126 -41.09 19.28 -4.69
N SER A 127 -40.67 19.31 -3.43
CA SER A 127 -39.25 19.32 -3.05
C SER A 127 -38.70 17.92 -2.80
N PHE A 128 -37.40 17.75 -3.01
CA PHE A 128 -36.64 16.52 -2.79
C PHE A 128 -35.54 16.75 -1.77
N ASP A 129 -35.35 15.77 -0.90
CA ASP A 129 -34.32 15.82 0.14
C ASP A 129 -32.95 15.42 -0.41
N CYS A 130 -32.95 14.59 -1.46
CA CYS A 130 -31.74 14.15 -2.13
C CYS A 130 -31.94 14.18 -3.65
N ILE A 131 -31.00 14.80 -4.35
CA ILE A 131 -30.86 14.69 -5.79
C ILE A 131 -29.58 13.89 -6.05
N VAL A 132 -29.67 12.78 -6.76
CA VAL A 132 -28.51 11.99 -7.18
C VAL A 132 -28.41 12.01 -8.68
N CYS A 133 -27.21 12.12 -9.24
CA CYS A 133 -27.06 12.11 -10.69
C CYS A 133 -25.67 11.63 -11.11
N CYS A 134 -25.62 10.96 -12.26
CA CYS A 134 -24.38 10.77 -13.01
C CYS A 134 -24.39 11.75 -14.20
N LEU A 135 -23.66 12.85 -14.08
CA LEU A 135 -23.73 13.93 -15.06
C LEU A 135 -22.96 13.55 -16.34
N PRO A 136 -23.55 13.68 -17.53
CA PRO A 136 -22.87 13.36 -18.78
C PRO A 136 -21.80 14.42 -19.05
N ALA A 137 -20.54 14.03 -19.25
CA ALA A 137 -19.43 14.95 -19.53
C ALA A 137 -18.86 14.77 -20.94
N ASP A 138 -19.64 14.14 -21.82
CA ASP A 138 -19.17 13.60 -23.09
C ASP A 138 -18.94 14.73 -24.13
N GLU A 139 -19.55 15.89 -23.93
CA GLU A 139 -19.36 17.06 -24.78
C GLU A 139 -18.10 17.87 -24.38
N PRO A 140 -17.25 18.26 -25.34
CA PRO A 140 -16.15 19.19 -25.09
C PRO A 140 -16.65 20.46 -24.40
N GLY A 141 -16.17 20.68 -23.18
CA GLY A 141 -16.53 21.85 -22.39
C GLY A 141 -17.84 21.74 -21.59
N ALA A 142 -18.43 20.55 -21.51
CA ALA A 142 -19.58 20.27 -20.65
C ALA A 142 -19.36 20.71 -19.18
N LEU A 143 -18.11 20.60 -18.71
CA LEU A 143 -17.69 20.96 -17.35
C LEU A 143 -17.23 22.41 -17.21
N PHE A 144 -17.12 23.20 -18.28
CA PHE A 144 -16.83 24.62 -18.17
C PHE A 144 -18.06 25.38 -17.63
N PRO A 145 -17.87 26.51 -16.93
CA PRO A 145 -18.98 27.32 -16.43
C PRO A 145 -19.99 27.67 -17.54
N GLY A 146 -21.28 27.43 -17.29
CA GLY A 146 -22.35 27.59 -18.28
C GLY A 146 -22.55 26.39 -19.24
N GLY A 147 -21.73 25.35 -19.11
CA GLY A 147 -21.85 24.10 -19.87
C GLY A 147 -23.16 23.34 -19.60
N THR A 148 -23.44 22.33 -20.43
CA THR A 148 -24.68 21.54 -20.40
C THR A 148 -24.91 20.88 -19.03
N VAL A 149 -23.85 20.40 -18.36
CA VAL A 149 -23.90 19.80 -17.02
C VAL A 149 -24.47 20.76 -15.97
N TRP A 150 -23.98 22.00 -15.95
CA TRP A 150 -24.37 22.99 -14.95
C TRP A 150 -25.75 23.56 -15.20
N ARG A 151 -26.13 23.75 -16.47
CA ARG A 151 -27.49 24.17 -16.85
C ARG A 151 -28.53 23.11 -16.43
N LEU A 152 -28.19 21.84 -16.64
CA LEU A 152 -29.02 20.72 -16.21
C LEU A 152 -29.18 20.74 -14.70
N LEU A 153 -28.09 20.79 -13.94
CA LEU A 153 -28.15 20.84 -12.48
C LEU A 153 -28.95 22.05 -11.96
N ALA A 154 -28.73 23.24 -12.54
CA ALA A 154 -29.44 24.47 -12.19
C ALA A 154 -30.96 24.36 -12.39
N SER A 155 -31.43 23.59 -13.38
CA SER A 155 -32.86 23.37 -13.61
C SER A 155 -33.54 22.56 -12.49
N TYR A 156 -32.78 21.75 -11.74
CA TYR A 156 -33.28 20.91 -10.66
C TYR A 156 -33.01 21.48 -9.26
N THR A 157 -32.07 22.42 -9.09
CA THR A 157 -31.83 23.10 -7.81
C THR A 157 -33.08 23.70 -7.15
N PRO A 158 -34.06 24.27 -7.89
CA PRO A 158 -35.32 24.72 -7.30
C PRO A 158 -36.13 23.61 -6.62
N LEU A 159 -35.99 22.36 -7.10
CA LEU A 159 -36.64 21.18 -6.52
C LEU A 159 -35.93 20.67 -5.27
N LEU A 160 -34.69 21.09 -4.99
CA LEU A 160 -33.97 20.68 -3.79
C LEU A 160 -34.55 21.35 -2.54
N ALA A 161 -34.86 20.57 -1.50
CA ALA A 161 -35.27 21.10 -0.21
C ALA A 161 -34.18 22.00 0.40
N ARG A 162 -34.53 22.87 1.36
CA ARG A 162 -33.57 23.81 1.98
C ARG A 162 -32.35 23.11 2.58
N ARG A 163 -32.56 21.95 3.22
CA ARG A 163 -31.51 21.09 3.78
C ARG A 163 -31.17 19.90 2.87
N GLY A 164 -31.68 19.92 1.64
CA GLY A 164 -31.45 18.84 0.69
C GLY A 164 -30.00 18.82 0.22
N ARG A 165 -29.55 17.64 -0.22
CA ARG A 165 -28.21 17.43 -0.76
C ARG A 165 -28.25 16.96 -2.21
N VAL A 166 -27.25 17.36 -2.98
CA VAL A 166 -26.96 16.82 -4.29
C VAL A 166 -25.75 15.90 -4.18
N CYS A 167 -25.84 14.67 -4.69
CA CYS A 167 -24.72 13.77 -4.88
C CYS A 167 -24.52 13.56 -6.39
N ALA A 168 -23.52 14.24 -6.94
CA ALA A 168 -23.24 14.22 -8.38
C ALA A 168 -21.96 13.44 -8.67
N LEU A 169 -22.06 12.37 -9.46
CA LEU A 169 -20.92 11.70 -10.05
C LEU A 169 -20.59 12.37 -11.38
N ILE A 170 -19.36 12.84 -11.52
CA ILE A 170 -18.90 13.64 -12.66
C ILE A 170 -17.73 12.91 -13.32
N PRO A 171 -17.87 12.40 -14.55
CA PRO A 171 -16.81 11.73 -15.27
C PRO A 171 -15.76 12.75 -15.73
N CYS A 172 -14.63 12.78 -15.03
CA CYS A 172 -13.50 13.66 -15.32
C CYS A 172 -12.20 13.07 -14.75
N ASP A 173 -11.04 13.55 -15.20
CA ASP A 173 -9.77 13.24 -14.53
C ASP A 173 -9.72 14.02 -13.19
N PRO A 174 -9.63 13.36 -12.02
CA PRO A 174 -9.53 14.05 -10.73
C PRO A 174 -8.26 14.89 -10.57
N GLY A 175 -7.27 14.71 -11.44
CA GLY A 175 -6.06 15.53 -11.57
C GLY A 175 -6.08 16.48 -12.77
N MET A 176 -7.24 16.69 -13.40
CA MET A 176 -7.40 17.70 -14.44
C MET A 176 -7.15 19.10 -13.84
N PRO A 177 -6.21 19.89 -14.38
CA PRO A 177 -5.96 21.21 -13.84
C PRO A 177 -7.17 22.13 -13.94
N GLY A 178 -7.44 22.88 -12.87
CA GLY A 178 -8.55 23.83 -12.82
C GLY A 178 -9.93 23.19 -12.64
N ILE A 179 -10.02 21.86 -12.55
CA ILE A 179 -11.30 21.16 -12.31
C ILE A 179 -11.95 21.62 -11.02
N GLY A 180 -11.17 21.91 -9.97
CA GLY A 180 -11.69 22.37 -8.69
C GLY A 180 -12.43 23.70 -8.80
N ARG A 181 -11.82 24.68 -9.49
CA ARG A 181 -12.49 25.97 -9.79
C ARG A 181 -13.71 25.80 -10.68
N ALA A 182 -13.64 24.89 -11.65
CA ALA A 182 -14.78 24.60 -12.53
C ALA A 182 -15.94 23.98 -11.76
N LEU A 183 -15.67 23.04 -10.84
CA LEU A 183 -16.65 22.45 -9.94
C LEU A 183 -17.25 23.51 -9.01
N GLU A 184 -16.42 24.25 -8.26
CA GLU A 184 -16.90 25.29 -7.35
C GLU A 184 -17.78 26.31 -8.05
N LYS A 185 -17.33 26.85 -9.19
CA LYS A 185 -18.09 27.83 -9.96
C LYS A 185 -19.36 27.21 -10.56
N GLY A 186 -19.27 26.00 -11.12
CA GLY A 186 -20.40 25.32 -11.73
C GLY A 186 -21.55 25.03 -10.76
N PHE A 187 -21.23 24.57 -9.55
CA PHE A 187 -22.21 24.41 -8.48
C PHE A 187 -22.76 25.76 -8.01
N THR A 188 -21.91 26.78 -7.87
CA THR A 188 -22.33 28.14 -7.48
C THR A 188 -23.30 28.74 -8.49
N ASP A 189 -22.99 28.63 -9.79
CA ASP A 189 -23.85 29.06 -10.89
C ASP A 189 -25.19 28.30 -10.90
N ALA A 190 -25.20 27.05 -10.41
CA ALA A 190 -26.40 26.25 -10.21
C ALA A 190 -27.15 26.55 -8.90
N GLY A 191 -26.71 27.52 -8.09
CA GLY A 191 -27.34 27.87 -6.81
C GLY A 191 -27.01 26.92 -5.65
N LEU A 192 -25.86 26.27 -5.71
CA LEU A 192 -25.39 25.28 -4.73
C LEU A 192 -23.95 25.60 -4.29
N SER A 193 -23.58 25.09 -3.12
CA SER A 193 -22.21 25.15 -2.60
C SER A 193 -21.67 23.75 -2.37
N VAL A 194 -20.46 23.48 -2.85
CA VAL A 194 -19.81 22.16 -2.75
C VAL A 194 -19.23 21.98 -1.36
N ALA A 195 -19.69 20.95 -0.66
CA ALA A 195 -19.20 20.60 0.68
C ALA A 195 -18.14 19.51 0.66
N THR A 196 -18.22 18.58 -0.30
CA THR A 196 -17.31 17.44 -0.38
C THR A 196 -17.01 17.07 -1.83
N VAL A 197 -15.75 16.74 -2.11
CA VAL A 197 -15.25 16.32 -3.42
C VAL A 197 -14.37 15.09 -3.26
N LEU A 198 -14.78 13.97 -3.83
CA LEU A 198 -14.10 12.69 -3.70
C LEU A 198 -13.62 12.21 -5.05
N GLY A 199 -12.30 12.01 -5.22
CA GLY A 199 -11.76 11.43 -6.44
C GLY A 199 -11.93 9.91 -6.45
N CYS A 200 -12.55 9.36 -7.49
CA CYS A 200 -12.71 7.93 -7.70
C CYS A 200 -12.16 7.50 -9.07
N ALA A 201 -12.14 6.20 -9.33
CA ALA A 201 -11.81 5.71 -10.66
C ALA A 201 -12.81 6.26 -11.68
N GLY A 202 -12.31 6.96 -12.71
CA GLY A 202 -13.13 7.49 -13.81
C GLY A 202 -13.85 8.82 -13.52
N GLY A 203 -13.70 9.43 -12.33
CA GLY A 203 -14.44 10.65 -12.04
C GLY A 203 -14.28 11.21 -10.64
N VAL A 204 -15.16 12.15 -10.34
CA VAL A 204 -15.29 12.80 -9.05
C VAL A 204 -16.73 12.64 -8.55
N LEU A 205 -16.90 12.24 -7.29
CA LEU A 205 -18.17 12.33 -6.58
C LEU A 205 -18.20 13.63 -5.77
N ALA A 206 -19.07 14.56 -6.16
CA ALA A 206 -19.29 15.83 -5.47
C ALA A 206 -20.58 15.78 -4.63
N ILE A 207 -20.51 16.29 -3.40
CA ILE A 207 -21.67 16.48 -2.52
C ILE A 207 -21.84 17.97 -2.27
N ALA A 208 -23.02 18.48 -2.62
CA ALA A 208 -23.34 19.91 -2.55
C ALA A 208 -24.71 20.14 -1.89
N GLY A 209 -24.95 21.36 -1.42
CA GLY A 209 -26.23 21.77 -0.84
C GLY A 209 -26.46 23.26 -1.05
N LYS A 210 -27.57 23.81 -0.52
CA LYS A 210 -27.86 25.25 -0.58
C LYS A 210 -27.09 26.09 0.45
N GLU A 211 -26.51 25.44 1.44
CA GLU A 211 -25.76 26.09 2.51
C GLU A 211 -24.26 26.11 2.18
N GLU A 212 -23.63 27.26 2.39
CA GLU A 212 -22.20 27.43 2.11
C GLU A 212 -21.36 26.79 3.22
N PRO A 213 -20.50 25.80 2.88
CA PRO A 213 -19.65 25.16 3.86
C PRO A 213 -18.43 26.03 4.18
N PRO A 214 -17.94 26.03 5.45
CA PRO A 214 -16.75 26.82 5.80
C PRO A 214 -15.46 26.31 5.12
N ARG A 215 -15.44 25.01 4.78
CA ARG A 215 -14.33 24.32 4.12
C ARG A 215 -14.84 23.22 3.18
N ILE A 216 -14.13 22.95 2.10
CA ILE A 216 -14.40 21.84 1.20
C ILE A 216 -13.65 20.61 1.70
N PHE A 217 -14.36 19.50 1.90
CA PHE A 217 -13.72 18.24 2.24
C PHE A 217 -13.28 17.53 0.96
N VAL A 218 -11.98 17.25 0.83
CA VAL A 218 -11.39 16.62 -0.35
C VAL A 218 -10.75 15.30 0.07
N ALA A 219 -11.05 14.22 -0.63
CA ALA A 219 -10.49 12.90 -0.32
C ALA A 219 -10.46 11.97 -1.54
N ARG A 220 -9.94 10.75 -1.33
CA ARG A 220 -9.98 9.69 -2.33
C ARG A 220 -11.05 8.67 -1.96
N LEU A 221 -11.78 8.19 -2.95
CA LEU A 221 -12.82 7.18 -2.82
C LEU A 221 -12.33 5.89 -3.50
N ILE A 222 -12.12 4.84 -2.70
CA ILE A 222 -11.62 3.53 -3.14
C ILE A 222 -12.53 2.40 -2.63
N PRO A 223 -12.62 1.26 -3.34
CA PRO A 223 -13.50 0.14 -2.98
C PRO A 223 -12.92 -0.72 -1.84
N ASP A 224 -12.70 -0.13 -0.67
CA ASP A 224 -12.24 -0.80 0.56
C ASP A 224 -13.15 -0.42 1.74
N GLN A 225 -13.79 -1.40 2.40
CA GLN A 225 -14.83 -1.12 3.40
C GLN A 225 -14.30 -0.32 4.59
N GLY A 226 -13.11 -0.66 5.10
CA GLY A 226 -12.49 0.07 6.22
C GLY A 226 -12.19 1.53 5.85
N HIS A 227 -11.69 1.78 4.64
CA HIS A 227 -11.51 3.12 4.10
C HIS A 227 -12.84 3.88 4.01
N LEU A 228 -13.88 3.26 3.47
CA LEU A 228 -15.20 3.88 3.29
C LEU A 228 -15.85 4.25 4.63
N ASP A 229 -15.75 3.40 5.65
CA ASP A 229 -16.32 3.66 6.98
C ASP A 229 -15.63 4.84 7.68
N ILE A 230 -14.29 4.90 7.59
CA ILE A 230 -13.53 6.02 8.16
C ILE A 230 -13.83 7.31 7.38
N LEU A 231 -13.87 7.23 6.05
CA LEU A 231 -14.15 8.36 5.19
C LEU A 231 -15.54 8.95 5.48
N ARG A 232 -16.57 8.10 5.61
CA ARG A 232 -17.93 8.52 6.00
C ARG A 232 -17.90 9.29 7.31
N LYS A 233 -17.28 8.73 8.35
CA LYS A 233 -17.17 9.37 9.66
C LYS A 233 -16.43 10.71 9.60
N ASN A 234 -15.38 10.82 8.76
CA ASN A 234 -14.64 12.07 8.61
C ASN A 234 -15.43 13.15 7.86
N ILE A 235 -16.25 12.75 6.87
CA ILE A 235 -17.17 13.65 6.17
C ILE A 235 -18.23 14.18 7.15
N GLU A 236 -18.87 13.28 7.90
CA GLU A 236 -19.90 13.60 8.90
C GLU A 236 -19.37 14.58 9.96
N LEU A 237 -18.22 14.25 10.56
CA LEU A 237 -17.58 15.08 11.59
C LEU A 237 -16.82 16.28 11.03
N ARG A 238 -16.72 16.42 9.69
CA ARG A 238 -16.02 17.49 8.98
C ARG A 238 -14.59 17.68 9.49
N ARG A 239 -13.88 16.58 9.72
CA ARG A 239 -12.52 16.56 10.30
C ARG A 239 -11.49 16.07 9.30
N ARG A 240 -10.24 16.55 9.43
CA ARG A 240 -9.13 16.06 8.62
C ARG A 240 -8.86 14.58 8.94
N GLY A 241 -8.56 13.78 7.92
CA GLY A 241 -8.10 12.41 8.06
C GLY A 241 -6.63 12.34 8.51
N LYS A 242 -6.23 11.19 9.05
CA LYS A 242 -4.84 10.95 9.49
C LYS A 242 -3.85 10.84 8.32
N VAL A 243 -4.34 10.34 7.19
CA VAL A 243 -3.66 10.41 5.90
C VAL A 243 -4.51 11.23 4.93
N PRO A 244 -3.92 11.92 3.94
CA PRO A 244 -4.66 12.79 3.04
C PRO A 244 -5.82 12.12 2.33
N GLU A 245 -5.69 10.85 1.95
CA GLU A 245 -6.73 10.10 1.23
C GLU A 245 -8.02 9.94 2.04
N LEU A 246 -7.96 10.08 3.36
CA LEU A 246 -9.10 10.01 4.29
C LEU A 246 -9.73 11.38 4.60
N GLY A 247 -9.25 12.46 3.99
CA GLY A 247 -9.85 13.79 4.12
C GLY A 247 -8.85 14.90 4.36
N VAL A 248 -8.90 15.91 3.50
CA VAL A 248 -8.27 17.22 3.67
C VAL A 248 -9.37 18.29 3.65
N LEU A 249 -9.20 19.35 4.44
CA LEU A 249 -10.15 20.47 4.51
C LEU A 249 -9.56 21.71 3.83
N GLU A 250 -10.02 21.98 2.62
CA GLU A 250 -9.62 23.13 1.79
C GLU A 250 -10.50 24.35 2.03
N VAL A 251 -9.97 25.53 1.77
CA VAL A 251 -10.76 26.77 1.79
C VAL A 251 -11.49 26.89 0.45
N PRO A 252 -12.77 27.28 0.42
CA PRO A 252 -13.44 27.57 -0.86
C PRO A 252 -12.63 28.58 -1.69
N GLY A 253 -12.43 28.30 -2.97
CA GLY A 253 -11.61 29.10 -3.88
C GLY A 253 -10.12 28.71 -3.94
N SER A 254 -9.60 27.96 -2.96
CA SER A 254 -8.24 27.39 -3.01
C SER A 254 -8.18 26.02 -3.68
N PHE A 255 -9.32 25.34 -3.83
CA PHE A 255 -9.38 24.01 -4.40
C PHE A 255 -9.03 23.99 -5.89
N SER A 256 -7.94 23.33 -6.25
CA SER A 256 -7.46 23.21 -7.63
C SER A 256 -7.90 21.90 -8.30
N SER A 257 -7.63 20.77 -7.65
CA SER A 257 -8.02 19.42 -8.08
C SER A 257 -7.85 18.44 -6.92
N VAL A 258 -8.51 17.28 -6.99
CA VAL A 258 -8.35 16.24 -5.94
C VAL A 258 -6.91 15.76 -5.89
N ALA A 259 -6.28 15.51 -7.05
CA ALA A 259 -4.90 15.02 -7.09
C ALA A 259 -3.91 16.02 -6.49
N GLU A 260 -4.03 17.31 -6.83
CA GLU A 260 -3.15 18.36 -6.31
C GLU A 260 -3.30 18.54 -4.79
N THR A 261 -4.53 18.60 -4.28
CA THR A 261 -4.80 18.74 -2.84
C THR A 261 -4.21 17.59 -2.04
N LEU A 262 -4.39 16.35 -2.51
CA LEU A 262 -3.84 15.17 -1.82
C LEU A 262 -2.31 15.17 -1.84
N LEU A 263 -1.69 15.50 -2.98
CA LEU A 263 -0.23 15.56 -3.10
C LEU A 263 0.40 16.66 -2.21
N LEU A 264 -0.24 17.84 -2.13
CA LEU A 264 0.23 18.91 -1.24
C LEU A 264 0.16 18.49 0.23
N ALA A 265 -0.91 17.80 0.62
CA ALA A 265 -1.07 17.29 1.97
C ALA A 265 -0.05 16.16 2.28
N ASP A 266 0.22 15.27 1.32
CA ASP A 266 1.26 14.21 1.43
C ASP A 266 2.65 14.81 1.59
N ILE A 267 3.00 15.81 0.77
CA ILE A 267 4.27 16.52 0.86
C ILE A 267 4.41 17.18 2.23
N GLY A 268 3.38 17.87 2.71
CA GLY A 268 3.39 18.51 4.03
C GLY A 268 3.57 17.51 5.17
N TRP A 269 2.90 16.36 5.11
CA TRP A 269 3.03 15.30 6.11
C TRP A 269 4.42 14.65 6.12
N LEU A 270 4.91 14.25 4.94
CA LEU A 270 6.25 13.66 4.79
C LEU A 270 7.38 14.63 5.15
N ALA A 271 7.19 15.92 4.88
CA ALA A 271 8.15 16.94 5.26
C ALA A 271 8.22 17.10 6.79
N ALA A 272 7.07 17.16 7.46
CA ALA A 272 7.01 17.26 8.92
C ALA A 272 7.67 16.06 9.61
N ASP A 273 7.40 14.84 9.15
CA ASP A 273 8.04 13.60 9.64
C ASP A 273 9.57 13.64 9.48
N ALA A 274 10.06 14.20 8.37
CA ALA A 274 11.48 14.37 8.11
C ALA A 274 12.11 15.60 8.79
N GLY A 275 11.34 16.41 9.53
CA GLY A 275 11.81 17.67 10.12
C GLY A 275 12.20 18.73 9.08
N LEU A 276 11.57 18.70 7.90
CA LEU A 276 11.84 19.58 6.77
C LEU A 276 10.71 20.59 6.57
N SER A 277 11.08 21.77 6.09
CA SER A 277 10.13 22.82 5.70
C SER A 277 10.07 22.96 4.17
N PRO A 278 8.87 23.04 3.57
CA PRO A 278 8.74 23.26 2.14
C PRO A 278 9.15 24.68 1.75
N VAL A 279 9.93 24.81 0.67
CA VAL A 279 10.22 26.10 0.00
C VAL A 279 9.87 26.00 -1.49
N PRO A 280 9.40 27.07 -2.15
CA PRO A 280 9.18 27.00 -3.59
C PRO A 280 10.49 26.75 -4.33
N LEU A 281 10.53 25.81 -5.27
CA LEU A 281 11.76 25.50 -6.02
C LEU A 281 12.32 26.75 -6.75
N GLY A 282 11.46 27.68 -7.15
CA GLY A 282 11.87 28.95 -7.72
C GLY A 282 12.72 29.84 -6.79
N THR A 283 12.67 29.66 -5.47
CA THR A 283 13.50 30.44 -4.53
C THR A 283 14.92 29.90 -4.40
N ILE A 284 15.11 28.60 -4.67
CA ILE A 284 16.42 27.93 -4.62
C ILE A 284 17.08 27.82 -6.00
N ALA A 285 16.38 28.20 -7.06
CA ALA A 285 16.86 28.23 -8.43
C ALA A 285 17.19 29.67 -8.84
N ALA A 286 18.44 29.92 -9.23
CA ALA A 286 18.86 31.19 -9.83
C ALA A 286 18.20 31.39 -11.20
N ARG A 287 18.06 30.31 -11.98
CA ARG A 287 17.39 30.32 -13.30
C ARG A 287 16.66 29.01 -13.57
N ILE A 288 15.55 29.11 -14.29
CA ILE A 288 14.74 28.00 -14.79
C ILE A 288 14.54 28.24 -16.28
N ASP A 289 15.29 27.50 -17.11
CA ASP A 289 15.28 27.64 -18.57
C ASP A 289 14.53 26.47 -19.22
N GLU A 290 13.69 26.78 -20.20
CA GLU A 290 13.07 25.78 -21.07
C GLU A 290 14.05 25.36 -22.19
N GLY A 291 14.07 24.06 -22.48
CA GLY A 291 14.96 23.50 -23.48
C GLY A 291 16.38 23.25 -22.98
N TRP A 292 17.11 22.43 -23.73
CA TRP A 292 18.40 21.88 -23.31
C TRP A 292 19.57 22.62 -23.99
N ASP A 293 19.28 23.41 -25.03
CA ASP A 293 20.25 23.90 -26.02
C ASP A 293 20.76 25.33 -25.77
N ARG A 294 20.33 26.01 -24.70
CA ARG A 294 20.78 27.39 -24.40
C ARG A 294 22.10 27.39 -23.60
N VAL A 295 23.26 27.37 -24.27
CA VAL A 295 24.62 27.49 -23.68
C VAL A 295 24.91 28.98 -23.32
N PRO A 296 25.47 29.32 -22.13
CA PRO A 296 26.90 29.14 -21.85
C PRO A 296 27.30 28.52 -20.51
N ASP A 297 28.51 27.95 -20.55
CA ASP A 297 29.41 27.46 -19.49
C ASP A 297 29.01 26.17 -18.74
N GLU A 298 29.43 25.02 -19.28
CA GLU A 298 29.39 23.71 -18.62
C GLU A 298 30.26 23.64 -17.35
N SER A 299 31.04 24.70 -17.06
CA SER A 299 31.86 24.82 -15.84
C SER A 299 31.06 25.19 -14.57
N ALA A 300 29.76 25.53 -14.68
CA ALA A 300 28.92 25.84 -13.53
C ALA A 300 28.43 24.56 -12.82
N ALA A 301 29.11 24.17 -11.74
CA ALA A 301 29.00 22.89 -11.03
C ALA A 301 27.65 22.54 -10.32
N ASN A 302 26.54 23.24 -10.62
CA ASN A 302 25.28 23.09 -9.87
C ASN A 302 24.00 23.16 -10.74
N ILE A 303 24.01 22.44 -11.86
CA ILE A 303 22.89 22.38 -12.82
C ILE A 303 22.09 21.08 -12.64
N LEU A 304 20.76 21.18 -12.67
CA LEU A 304 19.84 20.05 -12.67
C LEU A 304 18.99 20.04 -13.94
N PHE A 305 18.97 18.92 -14.66
CA PHE A 305 18.12 18.69 -15.82
C PHE A 305 16.88 17.90 -15.41
N VAL A 306 15.69 18.42 -15.74
CA VAL A 306 14.41 17.78 -15.45
C VAL A 306 13.68 17.45 -16.76
N SER A 307 13.39 16.17 -16.96
CA SER A 307 12.68 15.68 -18.16
C SER A 307 11.18 16.00 -18.11
N PRO A 308 10.43 15.83 -19.23
CA PRO A 308 8.97 15.96 -19.26
C PRO A 308 8.27 14.98 -18.31
N LYS A 309 8.90 13.84 -18.03
CA LYS A 309 8.45 12.86 -17.02
C LYS A 309 8.84 13.26 -15.59
N CYS A 310 9.33 14.48 -15.41
CA CYS A 310 9.84 15.04 -14.16
C CYS A 310 11.05 14.30 -13.58
N THR A 311 11.76 13.45 -14.34
CA THR A 311 12.98 12.80 -13.84
C THR A 311 14.15 13.78 -13.83
N ALA A 312 14.93 13.80 -12.74
CA ALA A 312 16.03 14.74 -12.57
C ALA A 312 17.40 14.07 -12.68
N SER A 313 18.36 14.77 -13.30
CA SER A 313 19.76 14.33 -13.47
C SER A 313 20.71 15.53 -13.40
N THR A 314 21.95 15.28 -12.99
CA THR A 314 23.04 16.27 -13.08
C THR A 314 23.77 16.22 -14.42
N SER A 315 23.63 15.11 -15.16
CA SER A 315 24.14 14.99 -16.52
C SER A 315 23.05 15.34 -17.53
N ARG A 316 23.48 15.98 -18.63
CA ARG A 316 22.63 16.20 -19.80
C ARG A 316 22.22 14.83 -20.37
N PRO A 317 20.92 14.54 -20.50
CA PRO A 317 20.50 13.26 -21.08
C PRO A 317 20.85 13.16 -22.58
N GLU A 318 21.02 11.93 -23.07
CA GLU A 318 21.54 11.66 -24.43
C GLU A 318 20.49 11.90 -25.53
N SER A 319 19.19 11.81 -25.22
CA SER A 319 18.11 12.03 -26.19
C SER A 319 17.54 13.44 -26.07
N LEU A 320 17.72 14.24 -27.13
CA LEU A 320 17.12 15.57 -27.31
C LEU A 320 15.61 15.52 -27.63
N ALA A 321 15.05 14.33 -27.86
CA ALA A 321 13.65 14.17 -28.22
C ALA A 321 12.76 14.31 -26.98
N GLY A 322 12.19 15.50 -26.77
CA GLY A 322 11.08 15.69 -25.83
C GLY A 322 10.99 17.01 -25.08
N GLY A 323 11.94 17.93 -25.25
CA GLY A 323 11.95 19.15 -24.42
C GLY A 323 12.16 18.83 -22.93
N GLY A 324 12.38 19.84 -22.09
CA GLY A 324 12.64 19.66 -20.66
C GLY A 324 13.09 20.97 -20.05
N VAL A 325 13.42 20.95 -18.76
CA VAL A 325 13.76 22.16 -18.01
C VAL A 325 15.14 22.01 -17.41
N ARG A 326 15.95 23.06 -17.57
CA ARG A 326 17.24 23.20 -16.91
C ARG A 326 17.11 24.16 -15.73
N LEU A 327 17.57 23.71 -14.57
CA LEU A 327 17.58 24.48 -13.33
C LEU A 327 19.04 24.82 -12.98
N LEU A 328 19.36 26.10 -12.95
CA LEU A 328 20.61 26.58 -12.34
C LEU A 328 20.31 26.86 -10.86
N LEU A 329 20.88 26.07 -9.97
CA LEU A 329 20.58 26.15 -8.54
C LEU A 329 21.54 27.08 -7.82
N ILE A 330 21.03 27.82 -6.82
CA ILE A 330 21.83 28.69 -5.96
C ILE A 330 22.73 27.80 -5.09
N PRO A 331 24.07 27.84 -5.25
CA PRO A 331 24.98 26.91 -4.59
C PRO A 331 24.92 26.91 -3.06
N GLU A 332 24.56 28.04 -2.47
CA GLU A 332 24.44 28.22 -1.02
C GLU A 332 23.17 27.56 -0.46
N GLN A 333 22.15 27.34 -1.29
CA GLN A 333 20.84 26.84 -0.87
C GLN A 333 20.65 25.35 -1.21
N ALA A 334 21.08 24.91 -2.40
CA ALA A 334 20.82 23.56 -2.86
C ALA A 334 21.93 22.98 -3.73
N SER A 335 22.18 21.66 -3.60
CA SER A 335 23.00 20.90 -4.54
C SER A 335 22.14 20.20 -5.59
N ALA A 336 22.54 20.31 -6.86
CA ALA A 336 21.98 19.56 -7.97
C ALA A 336 22.14 18.04 -7.77
N ALA A 337 23.30 17.59 -7.31
CA ALA A 337 23.55 16.18 -7.03
C ALA A 337 22.64 15.65 -5.91
N TYR A 338 22.42 16.45 -4.87
CA TYR A 338 21.48 16.10 -3.81
C TYR A 338 20.04 16.04 -4.36
N LEU A 339 19.57 17.09 -5.05
CA LEU A 339 18.22 17.17 -5.60
C LEU A 339 17.89 16.04 -6.59
N ALA A 340 18.85 15.67 -7.44
CA ALA A 340 18.71 14.55 -8.36
C ALA A 340 18.38 13.24 -7.62
N ARG A 341 19.04 13.00 -6.48
CA ARG A 341 18.79 11.83 -5.62
C ARG A 341 17.52 12.01 -4.80
N HIS A 342 17.28 13.19 -4.24
CA HIS A 342 16.09 13.52 -3.47
C HIS A 342 14.81 13.22 -4.24
N PHE A 343 14.73 13.60 -5.52
CA PHE A 343 13.58 13.30 -6.37
C PHE A 343 13.32 11.80 -6.59
N THR A 344 14.23 10.91 -6.20
CA THR A 344 13.99 9.45 -6.22
C THR A 344 13.40 8.90 -4.91
N THR A 345 13.43 9.69 -3.83
CA THR A 345 12.84 9.35 -2.53
C THR A 345 11.31 9.36 -2.57
N ARG A 346 10.63 8.92 -1.51
CA ARG A 346 9.16 8.97 -1.41
C ARG A 346 8.64 10.42 -1.47
N LEU A 347 9.23 11.33 -0.69
CA LEU A 347 8.89 12.75 -0.67
C LEU A 347 9.14 13.40 -2.04
N GLY A 348 10.35 13.21 -2.58
CA GLY A 348 10.68 13.75 -3.90
C GLY A 348 9.85 13.18 -5.06
N LYS A 349 9.35 11.94 -4.95
CA LYS A 349 8.37 11.38 -5.89
C LYS A 349 7.04 12.13 -5.85
N CYS A 350 6.56 12.52 -4.67
CA CYS A 350 5.33 13.30 -4.52
C CYS A 350 5.49 14.71 -5.11
N GLU A 351 6.62 15.37 -4.84
CA GLU A 351 6.97 16.68 -5.42
C GLU A 351 7.01 16.65 -6.95
N ARG A 352 7.61 15.60 -7.53
CA ARG A 352 7.62 15.39 -8.99
C ARG A 352 6.23 15.14 -9.56
N GLU A 353 5.42 14.34 -8.88
CA GLU A 353 4.06 14.07 -9.32
C GLU A 353 3.22 15.36 -9.29
N LEU A 354 3.39 16.20 -8.26
CA LEU A 354 2.77 17.51 -8.18
C LEU A 354 3.22 18.42 -9.33
N ALA A 355 4.52 18.44 -9.65
CA ALA A 355 5.04 19.16 -10.82
C ALA A 355 4.36 18.68 -12.11
N ARG A 356 4.17 17.37 -12.27
CA ARG A 356 3.50 16.78 -13.44
C ARG A 356 2.03 17.20 -13.54
N VAL A 357 1.30 17.17 -12.42
CA VAL A 357 -0.10 17.63 -12.36
C VAL A 357 -0.20 19.11 -12.76
N ARG A 358 0.67 19.98 -12.22
CA ARG A 358 0.69 21.41 -12.54
C ARG A 358 1.16 21.72 -13.96
N ALA A 359 2.09 20.94 -14.49
CA ALA A 359 2.66 21.14 -15.83
C ALA A 359 1.61 21.04 -16.94
N ARG A 360 0.55 20.26 -16.72
CA ARG A 360 -0.59 20.15 -17.64
C ARG A 360 -1.32 21.49 -17.85
N ALA A 361 -1.29 22.42 -16.89
CA ALA A 361 -1.93 23.74 -17.01
C ALA A 361 -0.99 24.86 -17.44
N LYS A 362 0.23 24.88 -16.91
CA LYS A 362 1.12 26.06 -17.02
C LYS A 362 2.46 25.77 -17.69
N GLY A 363 2.67 24.55 -18.19
CA GLY A 363 3.97 24.09 -18.68
C GLY A 363 4.91 23.67 -17.55
N LEU A 364 5.94 22.90 -17.89
CA LEU A 364 6.83 22.28 -16.90
C LEU A 364 7.70 23.31 -16.15
N ALA A 365 8.20 24.35 -16.82
CA ALA A 365 9.06 25.34 -16.17
C ALA A 365 8.32 26.12 -15.07
N GLU A 366 7.09 26.56 -15.38
CA GLU A 366 6.27 27.30 -14.41
C GLU A 366 5.73 26.38 -13.30
N ALA A 367 5.40 25.13 -13.62
CA ALA A 367 5.07 24.14 -12.61
C ALA A 367 6.24 23.92 -11.65
N LEU A 368 7.46 23.70 -12.17
CA LEU A 368 8.66 23.56 -11.35
C LEU A 368 8.91 24.80 -10.51
N ARG A 369 8.77 26.02 -11.05
CA ARG A 369 8.98 27.26 -10.30
C ARG A 369 8.14 27.35 -9.01
N THR A 370 6.94 26.78 -9.01
CA THR A 370 5.94 26.95 -7.94
C THR A 370 5.78 25.74 -7.01
N ILE A 371 6.38 24.59 -7.33
CA ILE A 371 6.24 23.41 -6.45
C ILE A 371 6.95 23.63 -5.12
N PRO A 372 6.36 23.19 -3.99
CA PRO A 372 7.09 23.07 -2.74
C PRO A 372 8.11 21.95 -2.87
N VAL A 373 9.36 22.24 -2.51
CA VAL A 373 10.44 21.26 -2.39
C VAL A 373 10.98 21.33 -0.96
N CYS A 374 11.10 20.18 -0.33
CA CYS A 374 11.52 20.04 1.04
C CYS A 374 12.98 19.56 1.08
N LEU A 375 13.90 20.47 1.42
CA LEU A 375 15.33 20.19 1.46
C LEU A 375 15.90 20.50 2.85
N PRO A 376 16.85 19.71 3.35
CA PRO A 376 17.59 20.08 4.54
C PRO A 376 18.57 21.23 4.23
N PRO A 377 19.12 21.91 5.25
CA PRO A 377 20.15 22.93 5.06
C PRO A 377 21.36 22.43 4.28
N ARG A 378 22.04 23.34 3.56
CA ARG A 378 23.17 23.00 2.69
C ARG A 378 24.27 22.17 3.35
N PRO A 379 24.69 22.42 4.61
CA PRO A 379 25.69 21.57 5.28
C PRO A 379 25.24 20.11 5.39
N VAL A 380 23.97 19.87 5.69
CA VAL A 380 23.40 18.51 5.80
C VAL A 380 23.37 17.82 4.44
N GLN A 381 23.01 18.54 3.37
CA GLN A 381 23.07 17.99 2.01
C GLN A 381 24.50 17.53 1.65
N ASN A 382 25.51 18.32 2.00
CA ASN A 382 26.92 17.96 1.76
C ASN A 382 27.33 16.73 2.56
N THR A 383 26.93 16.64 3.84
CA THR A 383 27.17 15.46 4.67
C THR A 383 26.55 14.21 4.04
N VAL A 384 25.29 14.29 3.60
CA VAL A 384 24.61 13.15 2.94
C VAL A 384 25.35 12.72 1.67
N LEU A 385 25.78 13.66 0.83
CA LEU A 385 26.54 13.35 -0.38
C LEU A 385 27.93 12.77 -0.08
N ALA A 386 28.61 13.29 0.94
CA ALA A 386 29.90 12.77 1.39
C ALA A 386 29.78 11.33 1.89
N VAL A 387 28.77 11.05 2.73
CA VAL A 387 28.47 9.69 3.21
C VAL A 387 28.15 8.76 2.03
N GLN A 388 27.33 9.20 1.07
CA GLN A 388 27.02 8.41 -0.13
C GLN A 388 28.27 8.11 -0.97
N SER A 389 29.19 9.06 -1.10
CA SER A 389 30.47 8.85 -1.78
C SER A 389 31.32 7.80 -1.06
N SER A 390 31.44 7.90 0.27
CA SER A 390 32.13 6.91 1.09
C SER A 390 31.52 5.51 0.97
N LEU A 391 30.18 5.40 0.97
CA LEU A 391 29.48 4.14 0.73
C LEU A 391 29.79 3.55 -0.65
N SER A 392 29.83 4.39 -1.68
CA SER A 392 30.15 3.97 -3.05
C SER A 392 31.62 3.53 -3.18
N HIS A 393 32.53 4.19 -2.48
CA HIS A 393 33.93 3.80 -2.41
C HIS A 393 34.12 2.45 -1.69
N MET A 394 33.43 2.23 -0.57
CA MET A 394 33.45 0.94 0.12
C MET A 394 32.89 -0.19 -0.76
N ALA A 395 31.80 0.05 -1.50
CA ALA A 395 31.28 -0.91 -2.47
C ALA A 395 32.34 -1.26 -3.53
N GLY A 396 33.01 -0.26 -4.11
CA GLY A 396 34.09 -0.50 -5.08
C GLY A 396 35.30 -1.26 -4.50
N ARG A 397 35.63 -1.04 -3.21
CA ARG A 397 36.66 -1.83 -2.51
C ARG A 397 36.24 -3.29 -2.34
N ILE A 398 34.98 -3.54 -2.00
CA ILE A 398 34.42 -4.89 -1.90
C ILE A 398 34.46 -5.59 -3.27
N ASP A 399 34.01 -4.91 -4.33
CA ASP A 399 34.05 -5.43 -5.70
C ASP A 399 35.49 -5.73 -6.17
N GLY A 400 36.47 -4.97 -5.67
CA GLY A 400 37.90 -5.20 -5.92
C GLY A 400 38.43 -6.43 -5.19
N LEU A 401 38.11 -6.59 -3.90
CA LEU A 401 38.47 -7.77 -3.11
C LEU A 401 37.83 -9.04 -3.65
N GLU A 402 36.59 -8.95 -4.12
CA GLU A 402 35.89 -10.07 -4.75
C GLU A 402 36.62 -10.51 -6.02
N ARG A 403 36.98 -9.58 -6.91
CA ARG A 403 37.79 -9.89 -8.10
C ARG A 403 39.15 -10.49 -7.74
N GLU A 404 39.86 -9.90 -6.78
CA GLU A 404 41.16 -10.38 -6.31
C GLU A 404 41.09 -11.81 -5.76
N LEU A 405 40.01 -12.15 -5.03
CA LEU A 405 39.79 -13.51 -4.51
C LEU A 405 39.63 -14.53 -5.63
N TRP A 406 38.91 -14.18 -6.70
CA TRP A 406 38.70 -15.06 -7.84
C TRP A 406 39.93 -15.18 -8.74
N ASP A 407 40.69 -14.11 -8.92
CA ASP A 407 41.91 -14.09 -9.72
C ASP A 407 43.09 -14.76 -8.97
N HIS A 408 43.10 -14.70 -7.63
CA HIS A 408 44.17 -15.20 -6.76
C HIS A 408 43.63 -15.99 -5.54
N PRO A 409 43.09 -17.20 -5.75
CA PRO A 409 42.42 -17.97 -4.70
C PRO A 409 43.32 -18.34 -3.50
N PHE A 410 44.64 -18.43 -3.69
CA PHE A 410 45.59 -18.70 -2.60
C PHE A 410 45.86 -17.49 -1.69
N ALA A 411 45.38 -16.29 -2.03
CA ALA A 411 45.48 -15.08 -1.20
C ALA A 411 44.33 -14.95 -0.19
N GLY A 412 43.49 -15.98 -0.03
CA GLY A 412 42.25 -15.96 0.75
C GLY A 412 42.40 -15.44 2.19
N ASP A 413 43.45 -15.83 2.91
CA ASP A 413 43.66 -15.38 4.30
C ASP A 413 44.09 -13.91 4.40
N ALA A 414 44.88 -13.42 3.43
CA ALA A 414 45.23 -12.00 3.35
C ALA A 414 44.02 -11.13 2.98
N ILE A 415 43.14 -11.65 2.10
CA ILE A 415 41.89 -10.99 1.71
C ILE A 415 40.90 -10.98 2.88
N ARG A 416 40.80 -12.07 3.67
CA ARG A 416 39.96 -12.17 4.87
C ARG A 416 40.25 -11.05 5.87
N GLY A 417 41.51 -10.84 6.23
CA GLY A 417 41.89 -9.76 7.17
C GLY A 417 41.55 -8.36 6.65
N ARG A 418 41.62 -8.15 5.32
CA ARG A 418 41.20 -6.88 4.69
C ARG A 418 39.68 -6.71 4.71
N VAL A 419 38.90 -7.77 4.52
CA VAL A 419 37.44 -7.75 4.66
C VAL A 419 37.02 -7.43 6.09
N GLU A 420 37.67 -8.04 7.10
CA GLU A 420 37.37 -7.80 8.51
C GLU A 420 37.68 -6.35 8.92
N SER A 421 38.77 -5.77 8.39
CA SER A 421 39.12 -4.36 8.63
C SER A 421 38.16 -3.33 8.01
N LEU A 422 37.30 -3.74 7.05
CA LEU A 422 36.30 -2.87 6.43
C LEU A 422 35.08 -2.60 7.32
N SER A 423 34.89 -3.35 8.42
CA SER A 423 33.75 -3.14 9.31
C SER A 423 34.07 -3.50 10.77
N PRO A 424 34.67 -2.57 11.54
CA PRO A 424 34.94 -2.77 12.97
C PRO A 424 33.68 -2.98 13.83
N GLY A 425 32.48 -2.64 13.32
CA GLY A 425 31.17 -2.92 13.94
C GLY A 425 30.47 -4.18 13.41
N ALA A 426 31.11 -4.98 12.56
CA ALA A 426 30.60 -6.26 12.07
C ALA A 426 31.03 -7.44 12.95
N THR A 427 31.17 -7.24 14.26
CA THR A 427 31.39 -8.35 15.19
C THR A 427 30.13 -9.21 15.27
N ILE A 428 30.29 -10.50 15.61
CA ILE A 428 29.14 -11.40 15.76
C ILE A 428 28.22 -10.90 16.89
N GLU A 429 28.79 -10.28 17.91
CA GLU A 429 28.08 -9.70 19.06
C GLU A 429 27.18 -8.53 18.63
N ALA A 430 27.68 -7.60 17.80
CA ALA A 430 26.85 -6.51 17.28
C ALA A 430 25.70 -7.01 16.38
N TRP A 431 25.91 -8.14 15.69
CA TRP A 431 24.85 -8.78 14.92
C TRP A 431 23.82 -9.46 15.84
N ILE A 432 24.26 -10.18 16.87
CA ILE A 432 23.38 -10.80 17.88
C ILE A 432 22.44 -9.76 18.49
N GLU A 433 22.95 -8.59 18.87
CA GLU A 433 22.14 -7.51 19.46
C GLU A 433 21.14 -6.86 18.47
N SER A 434 21.25 -7.14 17.17
CA SER A 434 20.29 -6.68 16.15
C SER A 434 19.17 -7.68 15.85
N LEU A 435 19.26 -8.91 16.37
CA LEU A 435 18.28 -9.96 16.14
C LEU A 435 17.12 -9.88 17.14
N PRO A 436 15.94 -10.44 16.81
CA PRO A 436 14.87 -10.66 17.77
C PRO A 436 15.35 -11.54 18.93
N PHE A 437 14.90 -11.22 20.14
CA PHE A 437 15.27 -11.93 21.37
C PHE A 437 15.30 -13.47 21.28
N PRO A 438 14.28 -14.16 20.71
CA PRO A 438 14.30 -15.63 20.64
C PRO A 438 15.46 -16.21 19.83
N LEU A 439 16.06 -15.45 18.92
CA LEU A 439 17.23 -15.88 18.14
C LEU A 439 18.54 -15.38 18.77
N ALA A 440 18.53 -14.13 19.25
CA ALA A 440 19.69 -13.49 19.85
C ALA A 440 20.16 -14.21 21.12
N SER A 441 19.23 -14.60 21.98
CA SER A 441 19.52 -15.28 23.26
C SER A 441 20.22 -16.64 23.05
N ILE A 442 19.82 -17.41 22.04
CA ILE A 442 20.45 -18.70 21.71
C ILE A 442 21.89 -18.49 21.21
N LEU A 443 22.11 -17.53 20.32
CA LEU A 443 23.46 -17.22 19.82
C LEU A 443 24.36 -16.63 20.89
N TRP A 444 23.80 -15.87 21.83
CA TRP A 444 24.54 -15.38 22.98
C TRP A 444 25.00 -16.54 23.88
N ALA A 445 24.13 -17.51 24.15
CA ALA A 445 24.47 -18.73 24.90
C ALA A 445 25.58 -19.53 24.22
N TYR A 446 25.44 -19.77 22.91
CA TYR A 446 26.48 -20.37 22.08
C TYR A 446 27.83 -19.66 22.21
N ARG A 447 27.82 -18.33 22.28
CA ARG A 447 29.04 -17.53 22.30
C ARG A 447 29.73 -17.53 23.66
N ALA A 448 28.95 -17.64 24.74
CA ALA A 448 29.43 -17.73 26.11
C ALA A 448 29.94 -19.14 26.47
N GLU A 449 29.39 -20.18 25.83
CA GLU A 449 29.73 -21.58 26.08
C GLU A 449 31.18 -21.92 25.66
N GLN A 450 31.85 -22.73 26.48
CA GLN A 450 33.22 -23.19 26.25
C GLN A 450 33.26 -24.65 25.79
N ASP A 451 32.29 -25.48 26.19
CA ASP A 451 32.22 -26.88 25.77
C ASP A 451 31.79 -27.01 24.31
N THR A 452 32.59 -27.70 23.49
CA THR A 452 32.35 -27.87 22.05
C THR A 452 31.01 -28.56 21.77
N SER A 453 30.64 -29.58 22.55
CA SER A 453 29.38 -30.31 22.33
C SER A 453 28.17 -29.42 22.64
N ALA A 454 28.20 -28.70 23.75
CA ALA A 454 27.14 -27.75 24.10
C ALA A 454 27.03 -26.60 23.08
N ARG A 455 28.16 -26.12 22.52
CA ARG A 455 28.15 -25.15 21.42
C ARG A 455 27.46 -25.68 20.16
N VAL A 456 27.70 -26.94 19.80
CA VAL A 456 27.01 -27.62 18.69
C VAL A 456 25.50 -27.66 18.93
N ASP A 457 25.07 -28.05 20.14
CA ASP A 457 23.65 -28.08 20.51
C ASP A 457 22.99 -26.69 20.41
N HIS A 458 23.65 -25.65 20.91
CA HIS A 458 23.14 -24.28 20.78
C HIS A 458 22.99 -23.83 19.33
N LEU A 459 23.93 -24.19 18.44
CA LEU A 459 23.81 -23.87 17.03
C LEU A 459 22.64 -24.63 16.38
N PHE A 460 22.45 -25.92 16.67
CA PHE A 460 21.27 -26.65 16.19
C PHE A 460 19.96 -26.01 16.65
N HIS A 461 19.87 -25.62 17.92
CA HIS A 461 18.71 -24.89 18.45
C HIS A 461 18.49 -23.54 17.75
N PHE A 462 19.56 -22.80 17.45
CA PHE A 462 19.44 -21.54 16.71
C PHE A 462 18.85 -21.76 15.30
N PHE A 463 19.34 -22.77 14.56
CA PHE A 463 18.84 -23.04 13.21
C PHE A 463 17.38 -23.53 13.24
N GLU A 464 17.00 -24.33 14.24
CA GLU A 464 15.62 -24.79 14.45
C GLU A 464 14.69 -23.61 14.77
N ALA A 465 15.04 -22.80 15.77
CA ALA A 465 14.30 -21.59 16.13
C ALA A 465 14.19 -20.58 14.97
N LEU A 466 15.23 -20.44 14.13
CA LEU A 466 15.20 -19.58 12.96
C LEU A 466 14.18 -20.05 11.92
N ALA A 467 14.13 -21.36 11.65
CA ALA A 467 13.17 -21.94 10.72
C ALA A 467 11.73 -21.75 11.22
N GLU A 468 11.50 -22.00 12.51
CA GLU A 468 10.23 -21.80 13.19
C GLU A 468 9.78 -20.34 13.12
N PHE A 469 10.64 -19.41 13.53
CA PHE A 469 10.33 -18.00 13.57
C PHE A 469 10.02 -17.44 12.17
N HIS A 470 10.80 -17.82 11.15
CA HIS A 470 10.50 -17.44 9.77
C HIS A 470 9.16 -18.02 9.27
N ALA A 471 8.85 -19.27 9.60
CA ALA A 471 7.57 -19.90 9.25
C ALA A 471 6.41 -19.12 9.88
N VAL A 472 6.50 -18.78 11.17
CA VAL A 472 5.45 -18.06 11.89
C VAL A 472 5.22 -16.67 11.31
N ILE A 473 6.28 -15.89 11.01
CA ILE A 473 6.11 -14.57 10.36
C ILE A 473 5.35 -14.70 9.04
N MET A 474 5.75 -15.65 8.19
CA MET A 474 5.11 -15.82 6.89
C MET A 474 3.68 -16.36 7.00
N ALA A 475 3.45 -17.31 7.90
CA ALA A 475 2.12 -17.86 8.15
C ALA A 475 1.18 -16.77 8.65
N SER A 476 1.64 -15.91 9.56
CA SER A 476 0.84 -14.82 10.12
C SER A 476 0.44 -13.81 9.05
N ALA A 477 1.35 -13.45 8.15
CA ALA A 477 1.03 -12.56 7.04
C ALA A 477 0.08 -13.20 6.02
N LEU A 478 0.19 -14.51 5.79
CA LEU A 478 -0.58 -15.23 4.77
C LEU A 478 -1.89 -15.84 5.30
N ALA A 479 -2.12 -15.85 6.62
CA ALA A 479 -3.32 -16.41 7.24
C ALA A 479 -4.63 -15.92 6.60
N PRO A 480 -4.80 -14.62 6.24
CA PRO A 480 -6.01 -14.15 5.57
C PRO A 480 -6.28 -14.79 4.20
N LEU A 481 -5.25 -15.32 3.53
CA LEU A 481 -5.39 -16.03 2.26
C LEU A 481 -5.66 -17.54 2.44
N CYS A 482 -5.39 -18.06 3.64
CA CYS A 482 -5.59 -19.46 3.98
C CYS A 482 -6.99 -19.71 4.54
N ALA A 483 -7.56 -18.72 5.23
CA ALA A 483 -8.93 -18.73 5.70
C ALA A 483 -9.93 -18.97 4.53
N GLY A 484 -10.65 -20.10 4.57
CA GLY A 484 -11.70 -20.44 3.60
C GLY A 484 -11.23 -21.09 2.29
N ARG A 485 -9.97 -21.53 2.19
CA ARG A 485 -9.49 -22.35 1.06
C ARG A 485 -9.05 -23.73 1.55
N GLU A 486 -9.50 -24.79 0.86
CA GLU A 486 -8.92 -26.15 0.95
C GLU A 486 -7.49 -26.21 0.33
N SER A 487 -6.73 -25.12 0.34
CA SER A 487 -5.38 -25.10 -0.21
C SER A 487 -4.41 -25.59 0.86
N GLY A 488 -4.07 -26.87 0.82
CA GLY A 488 -3.07 -27.47 1.71
C GLY A 488 -1.74 -26.69 1.68
N LEU A 489 -1.45 -25.98 2.78
CA LEU A 489 -0.14 -25.36 2.99
C LEU A 489 0.97 -26.42 3.17
N LEU A 490 0.62 -27.69 3.41
CA LEU A 490 1.50 -28.88 3.45
C LEU A 490 1.38 -29.74 2.17
N ASP A 491 2.39 -30.56 1.88
CA ASP A 491 2.35 -31.47 0.72
C ASP A 491 1.25 -32.51 0.93
N ASP A 492 0.66 -33.00 -0.17
CA ASP A 492 -0.14 -34.24 -0.16
C ASP A 492 0.71 -35.46 0.23
N ASP A 493 2.01 -35.25 0.44
CA ASP A 493 2.94 -36.19 1.04
C ASP A 493 2.42 -36.63 2.42
N PRO A 494 2.06 -37.92 2.58
CA PRO A 494 1.59 -38.47 3.84
C PRO A 494 2.53 -38.21 5.01
N TYR A 495 3.83 -38.03 4.76
CA TYR A 495 4.84 -37.76 5.79
C TYR A 495 4.60 -36.43 6.52
N PHE A 496 4.07 -35.42 5.81
CA PHE A 496 3.82 -34.10 6.39
C PHE A 496 2.36 -33.87 6.78
N ARG A 497 1.44 -34.79 6.42
CA ARG A 497 0.00 -34.67 6.71
C ARG A 497 -0.33 -34.53 8.20
N ASP A 498 0.45 -35.19 9.05
CA ASP A 498 0.35 -35.13 10.51
C ASP A 498 1.46 -34.29 11.15
N SER A 499 2.18 -33.46 10.38
CA SER A 499 3.33 -32.72 10.90
C SER A 499 2.94 -31.71 11.98
N TYR A 500 1.68 -31.28 12.03
CA TYR A 500 1.18 -30.48 13.14
C TYR A 500 1.23 -31.24 14.46
N ARG A 501 1.11 -32.58 14.47
CA ARG A 501 1.25 -33.40 15.69
C ARG A 501 2.70 -33.58 16.14
N TYR A 502 3.67 -33.30 15.27
CA TYR A 502 5.10 -33.44 15.55
C TYR A 502 5.88 -32.39 14.74
N ALA A 503 5.96 -31.16 15.25
CA ALA A 503 6.62 -30.05 14.56
C ALA A 503 8.15 -30.14 14.70
N THR A 504 8.74 -31.08 13.97
CA THR A 504 10.20 -31.27 13.90
C THR A 504 10.87 -30.12 13.13
N PHE A 505 12.18 -29.93 13.34
CA PHE A 505 12.98 -29.01 12.51
C PHE A 505 12.69 -29.13 10.99
N ARG A 506 12.64 -30.36 10.47
CA ARG A 506 12.36 -30.61 9.04
C ARG A 506 10.95 -30.17 8.64
N ALA A 507 9.95 -30.41 9.50
CA ALA A 507 8.58 -29.97 9.26
C ALA A 507 8.48 -28.44 9.15
N TRP A 508 9.18 -27.72 10.03
CA TRP A 508 9.24 -26.26 9.99
C TRP A 508 9.91 -25.72 8.73
N ILE A 509 11.03 -26.31 8.30
CA ILE A 509 11.69 -25.93 7.04
C ILE A 509 10.75 -26.12 5.85
N VAL A 510 10.01 -27.23 5.79
CA VAL A 510 9.07 -27.54 4.71
C VAL A 510 7.92 -26.53 4.67
N LEU A 511 7.32 -26.23 5.82
CA LEU A 511 6.28 -25.22 5.95
C LEU A 511 6.79 -23.85 5.50
N ALA A 512 7.95 -23.41 6.01
CA ALA A 512 8.57 -22.14 5.65
C ALA A 512 8.85 -22.02 4.14
N ARG A 513 9.37 -23.07 3.50
CA ARG A 513 9.63 -23.09 2.04
C ARG A 513 8.36 -22.91 1.21
N ARG A 514 7.25 -23.50 1.65
CA ARG A 514 5.95 -23.44 0.97
C ARG A 514 5.34 -22.06 1.10
N LEU A 515 5.32 -21.52 2.32
CA LEU A 515 4.95 -20.12 2.57
C LEU A 515 5.81 -19.15 1.74
N ALA A 516 7.12 -19.35 1.71
CA ALA A 516 8.04 -18.53 0.91
C ALA A 516 7.76 -18.63 -0.60
N ARG A 517 7.28 -19.77 -1.10
CA ARG A 517 6.85 -19.92 -2.51
C ARG A 517 5.61 -19.10 -2.78
N SER A 518 4.61 -19.14 -1.90
CA SER A 518 3.40 -18.33 -1.99
C SER A 518 3.74 -16.83 -1.98
N THR A 519 4.60 -16.38 -1.06
CA THR A 519 5.06 -14.99 -0.99
C THR A 519 5.80 -14.56 -2.26
N ARG A 520 6.72 -15.38 -2.79
CA ARG A 520 7.39 -15.08 -4.07
C ARG A 520 6.42 -15.02 -5.25
N SER A 521 5.38 -15.86 -5.27
CA SER A 521 4.33 -15.81 -6.29
C SER A 521 3.55 -14.50 -6.25
N LEU A 522 3.21 -14.01 -5.05
CA LEU A 522 2.54 -12.72 -4.88
C LEU A 522 3.44 -11.56 -5.34
N LEU A 523 4.75 -11.64 -5.12
CA LEU A 523 5.70 -10.60 -5.56
C LEU A 523 5.91 -10.51 -7.09
N GLY A 524 5.39 -11.48 -7.86
CA GLY A 524 5.65 -11.65 -9.29
C GLY A 524 5.05 -10.58 -10.22
N THR A 525 3.93 -9.95 -9.86
CA THR A 525 3.27 -8.90 -10.67
C THR A 525 3.04 -7.62 -9.86
N PRO A 526 2.93 -6.43 -10.48
CA PRO A 526 2.76 -5.17 -9.74
C PRO A 526 1.53 -5.16 -8.82
N ALA A 527 0.36 -5.59 -9.29
CA ALA A 527 -0.88 -5.60 -8.50
C ALA A 527 -0.81 -6.57 -7.29
N ARG A 528 -0.28 -7.78 -7.49
CA ARG A 528 -0.12 -8.78 -6.42
C ARG A 528 1.00 -8.42 -5.46
N ARG A 529 1.99 -7.63 -5.91
CA ARG A 529 3.06 -7.13 -5.06
C ARG A 529 2.54 -6.14 -4.02
N ASP A 530 1.66 -5.23 -4.40
CA ASP A 530 1.07 -4.27 -3.46
C ASP A 530 0.20 -4.99 -2.41
N GLU A 531 -0.53 -6.03 -2.84
CA GLU A 531 -1.22 -6.95 -1.93
C GLU A 531 -0.26 -7.70 -0.99
N CYS A 532 0.85 -8.24 -1.50
CA CYS A 532 1.86 -8.89 -0.66
C CYS A 532 2.40 -7.94 0.40
N VAL A 533 2.77 -6.72 0.02
CA VAL A 533 3.28 -5.71 0.96
C VAL A 533 2.20 -5.36 2.00
N ARG A 534 0.93 -5.29 1.62
CA ARG A 534 -0.18 -5.05 2.54
C ARG A 534 -0.35 -6.20 3.56
N LEU A 535 -0.27 -7.45 3.11
CA LEU A 535 -0.37 -8.64 3.98
C LEU A 535 0.76 -8.67 5.02
N TYR A 536 1.98 -8.33 4.59
CA TYR A 536 3.14 -8.16 5.48
C TYR A 536 3.22 -6.77 6.13
N ARG A 537 2.09 -6.05 6.22
CA ARG A 537 1.95 -4.77 6.92
C ARG A 537 3.00 -3.70 6.58
N GLY A 538 3.42 -3.67 5.32
CA GLY A 538 4.36 -2.66 4.82
C GLY A 538 5.84 -3.02 4.95
N ALA A 539 6.16 -4.29 5.23
CA ALA A 539 7.52 -4.82 5.23
C ALA A 539 8.28 -4.41 3.95
N ASP A 540 9.55 -4.06 4.10
CA ASP A 540 10.35 -3.65 2.96
C ASP A 540 10.72 -4.85 2.06
N ARG A 541 11.02 -4.56 0.79
CA ARG A 541 11.29 -5.60 -0.20
C ARG A 541 12.54 -6.43 0.11
N ARG A 542 13.54 -5.88 0.81
CA ARG A 542 14.76 -6.60 1.19
C ARG A 542 14.44 -7.56 2.33
N PHE A 543 13.64 -7.15 3.31
CA PHE A 543 13.15 -8.05 4.36
C PHE A 543 12.37 -9.24 3.78
N LEU A 544 11.44 -9.01 2.85
CA LEU A 544 10.70 -10.09 2.18
C LEU A 544 11.61 -11.01 1.35
N ALA A 545 12.64 -10.46 0.70
CA ALA A 545 13.61 -11.25 -0.05
C ALA A 545 14.46 -12.13 0.87
N MET A 546 14.84 -11.63 2.05
CA MET A 546 15.56 -12.37 3.08
C MET A 546 14.69 -13.51 3.63
N LEU A 547 13.47 -13.20 4.05
CA LEU A 547 12.53 -14.16 4.64
C LEU A 547 12.21 -15.31 3.68
N THR A 548 12.23 -15.04 2.37
CA THR A 548 11.95 -16.00 1.30
C THR A 548 13.21 -16.50 0.57
N SER A 549 14.40 -16.35 1.16
CA SER A 549 15.66 -16.69 0.50
C SER A 549 15.81 -18.20 0.28
N ARG A 550 15.98 -18.62 -0.98
CA ARG A 550 16.27 -20.03 -1.31
C ARG A 550 17.62 -20.48 -0.75
N ARG A 551 18.59 -19.57 -0.67
CA ARG A 551 19.92 -19.85 -0.09
C ARG A 551 19.80 -20.16 1.40
N LEU A 552 18.98 -19.39 2.12
CA LEU A 552 18.73 -19.61 3.55
C LEU A 552 18.15 -21.01 3.78
N PHE A 553 17.13 -21.40 3.01
CA PHE A 553 16.54 -22.74 3.14
C PHE A 553 17.50 -23.87 2.76
N ALA A 554 18.40 -23.67 1.79
CA ALA A 554 19.41 -24.66 1.46
C ALA A 554 20.40 -24.90 2.62
N VAL A 555 20.75 -23.85 3.36
CA VAL A 555 21.58 -23.98 4.57
C VAL A 555 20.82 -24.73 5.68
N LEU A 556 19.54 -24.37 5.91
CA LEU A 556 18.71 -25.07 6.90
C LEU A 556 18.52 -26.56 6.56
N ASP A 557 18.30 -26.89 5.27
CA ASP A 557 18.17 -28.28 4.81
C ASP A 557 19.46 -29.07 5.11
N ARG A 558 20.64 -28.49 4.80
CA ARG A 558 21.95 -29.09 5.10
C ARG A 558 22.15 -29.33 6.60
N VAL A 559 21.89 -28.32 7.44
CA VAL A 559 22.03 -28.45 8.90
C VAL A 559 21.06 -29.49 9.47
N ALA A 560 19.85 -29.60 8.92
CA ALA A 560 18.90 -30.63 9.33
C ALA A 560 19.40 -32.04 8.99
N ASP A 561 20.07 -32.22 7.85
CA ASP A 561 20.72 -33.49 7.48
C ASP A 561 21.91 -33.81 8.41
N GLU A 562 22.74 -32.81 8.73
CA GLU A 562 23.85 -32.92 9.70
C GLU A 562 23.33 -33.33 11.08
N ARG A 563 22.27 -32.67 11.59
CA ARG A 563 21.63 -33.00 12.88
C ARG A 563 21.13 -34.45 12.93
N ASN A 564 20.47 -34.90 11.87
CA ASN A 564 19.92 -36.25 11.80
C ASN A 564 21.03 -37.29 11.75
N SER A 565 22.11 -37.02 11.00
CA SER A 565 23.29 -37.89 10.93
C SER A 565 23.97 -37.96 12.30
N TRP A 566 24.18 -36.81 12.94
CA TRP A 566 24.75 -36.69 14.27
C TRP A 566 23.94 -37.47 15.33
N LYS A 567 22.62 -37.29 15.39
CA LYS A 567 21.75 -37.99 16.35
C LYS A 567 21.60 -39.49 16.05
N ALA A 568 21.77 -39.93 14.79
CA ALA A 568 21.67 -41.33 14.39
C ALA A 568 22.93 -42.14 14.77
N HIS A 569 24.09 -41.49 14.86
CA HIS A 569 25.32 -42.07 15.40
C HIS A 569 25.29 -42.01 16.94
N GLY A 570 24.50 -42.86 17.59
CA GLY A 570 24.34 -42.92 19.05
C GLY A 570 25.58 -43.29 19.88
N GLY A 571 26.79 -43.04 19.39
CA GLY A 571 28.06 -43.17 20.11
C GLY A 571 28.64 -41.81 20.50
N ILE A 572 29.52 -41.78 21.51
CA ILE A 572 30.26 -40.57 21.90
C ILE A 572 31.23 -40.22 20.76
N LEU A 573 31.03 -39.08 20.11
CA LEU A 573 31.96 -38.56 19.10
C LEU A 573 33.33 -38.26 19.73
N GLY A 574 34.39 -38.49 18.97
CA GLY A 574 35.71 -38.03 19.36
C GLY A 574 35.76 -36.49 19.43
N PRO A 575 36.63 -35.89 20.27
CA PRO A 575 36.79 -34.43 20.35
C PRO A 575 37.04 -33.76 18.98
N GLU A 576 37.81 -34.43 18.11
CA GLU A 576 38.12 -33.94 16.76
C GLU A 576 36.89 -33.91 15.83
N GLU A 577 35.99 -34.89 15.94
CA GLU A 577 34.76 -34.92 15.14
C GLU A 577 33.77 -33.84 15.61
N ALA A 578 33.72 -33.57 16.92
CA ALA A 578 32.91 -32.48 17.48
C ALA A 578 33.44 -31.10 17.05
N GLU A 579 34.75 -30.90 17.01
CA GLU A 579 35.38 -29.67 16.50
C GLU A 579 35.12 -29.46 15.01
N ASN A 580 35.21 -30.52 14.19
CA ASN A 580 34.90 -30.45 12.76
C ASN A 580 33.43 -30.09 12.51
N LEU A 581 32.50 -30.75 13.21
CA LEU A 581 31.07 -30.44 13.13
C LEU A 581 30.79 -29.00 13.56
N LEU A 582 31.43 -28.53 14.64
CA LEU A 582 31.30 -27.14 15.09
C LEU A 582 31.77 -26.16 14.01
N ALA A 583 32.91 -26.41 13.36
CA ALA A 583 33.41 -25.56 12.29
C ALA A 583 32.46 -25.52 11.07
N GLU A 584 31.82 -26.65 10.72
CA GLU A 584 30.81 -26.72 9.66
C GLU A 584 29.54 -25.93 10.01
N LEU A 585 29.07 -26.01 11.26
CA LEU A 585 27.94 -25.24 11.75
C LEU A 585 28.26 -23.74 11.85
N GLU A 586 29.48 -23.37 12.23
CA GLU A 586 29.95 -21.97 12.21
C GLU A 586 30.00 -21.40 10.78
N ALA A 587 30.42 -22.20 9.80
CA ALA A 587 30.36 -21.82 8.39
C ALA A 587 28.91 -21.63 7.91
N SER A 588 28.00 -22.52 8.33
CA SER A 588 26.56 -22.39 8.10
C SER A 588 25.97 -21.14 8.76
N LEU A 589 26.41 -20.81 9.97
CA LEU A 589 26.00 -19.59 10.68
C LEU A 589 26.48 -18.34 9.94
N ALA A 590 27.70 -18.33 9.42
CA ALA A 590 28.21 -17.24 8.60
C ALA A 590 27.41 -17.05 7.30
N ASP A 591 26.95 -18.14 6.67
CA ASP A 591 26.04 -18.08 5.51
C ASP A 591 24.67 -17.46 5.85
N ILE A 592 24.08 -17.86 6.98
CA ILE A 592 22.84 -17.28 7.49
C ILE A 592 23.04 -15.80 7.80
N ARG A 593 24.11 -15.44 8.50
CA ARG A 593 24.46 -14.06 8.86
C ARG A 593 24.58 -13.17 7.62
N ARG A 594 25.22 -13.64 6.56
CA ARG A 594 25.31 -12.89 5.29
C ARG A 594 23.95 -12.68 4.62
N THR A 595 23.04 -13.63 4.78
CA THR A 595 21.69 -13.57 4.19
C THR A 595 20.75 -12.67 4.99
N ILE A 596 20.82 -12.73 6.33
CA ILE A 596 20.00 -11.92 7.23
C ILE A 596 20.53 -10.48 7.34
N GLY A 597 21.84 -10.33 7.50
CA GLY A 597 22.49 -9.05 7.71
C GLY A 597 21.88 -8.29 8.89
N THR A 598 21.61 -7.01 8.69
CA THR A 598 20.96 -6.12 9.68
C THR A 598 19.47 -5.92 9.42
N LEU A 599 18.84 -6.78 8.60
CA LEU A 599 17.46 -6.56 8.15
C LEU A 599 16.43 -6.63 9.29
N TYR A 600 16.72 -7.33 10.38
CA TYR A 600 15.89 -7.32 11.58
C TYR A 600 15.92 -5.99 12.35
N ALA A 601 16.94 -5.15 12.18
CA ALA A 601 16.97 -3.82 12.81
C ALA A 601 15.80 -2.91 12.36
N GLY A 602 15.18 -3.21 11.21
CA GLY A 602 13.98 -2.52 10.72
C GLY A 602 12.65 -3.18 11.09
N ALA A 603 12.66 -4.26 11.88
CA ALA A 603 11.48 -5.04 12.24
C ALA A 603 11.52 -5.41 13.74
N VAL A 604 10.85 -4.61 14.57
CA VAL A 604 10.88 -4.76 16.02
C VAL A 604 9.80 -5.75 16.46
N LEU A 605 10.19 -6.79 17.17
CA LEU A 605 9.27 -7.70 17.85
C LEU A 605 8.81 -7.04 19.16
N LEU A 606 7.50 -6.99 19.38
CA LEU A 606 6.85 -6.28 20.48
C LEU A 606 5.98 -7.22 21.31
N ALA A 607 6.06 -7.06 22.63
CA ALA A 607 5.02 -7.50 23.57
C ALA A 607 4.29 -6.26 24.09
N PRO A 608 3.03 -6.03 23.71
CA PRO A 608 2.28 -4.84 24.08
C PRO A 608 1.85 -4.88 25.55
N GLY A 609 2.02 -3.77 26.24
CA GLY A 609 1.51 -3.52 27.59
C GLY A 609 0.26 -2.65 27.57
N THR A 610 0.16 -1.71 28.51
CA THR A 610 -0.98 -0.79 28.59
C THR A 610 -1.00 0.16 27.40
N GLY A 611 -2.20 0.47 26.91
CA GLY A 611 -2.38 1.41 25.81
C GLY A 611 -3.58 2.31 25.97
N GLU A 612 -3.52 3.44 25.27
CA GLU A 612 -4.56 4.44 25.19
C GLU A 612 -4.99 4.64 23.74
N TYR A 613 -6.27 4.94 23.53
CA TYR A 613 -6.81 5.23 22.22
C TYR A 613 -7.19 6.70 22.10
N HIS A 614 -6.55 7.40 21.17
CA HIS A 614 -6.87 8.78 20.85
C HIS A 614 -6.96 9.00 19.34
N GLU A 615 -8.12 9.50 18.90
CA GLU A 615 -8.40 9.90 17.52
C GLU A 615 -8.16 8.84 16.43
N GLY A 616 -8.12 7.53 16.73
CA GLY A 616 -7.84 6.47 15.75
C GLY A 616 -6.40 5.93 15.78
N ILE A 617 -5.58 6.35 16.75
CA ILE A 617 -4.24 5.83 17.01
C ILE A 617 -4.34 5.17 18.38
N PHE A 618 -3.83 3.95 18.46
CA PHE A 618 -3.57 3.29 19.72
C PHE A 618 -2.11 3.53 20.07
N THR A 619 -1.86 4.13 21.24
CA THR A 619 -0.52 4.33 21.79
C THR A 619 -0.31 3.28 22.86
N TYR A 620 0.76 2.51 22.78
CA TYR A 620 1.10 1.48 23.75
C TYR A 620 2.47 1.77 24.38
N GLU A 621 2.57 1.47 25.67
CA GLU A 621 3.85 1.14 26.30
C GLU A 621 4.06 -0.36 26.05
N ALA A 622 5.14 -0.70 25.34
CA ALA A 622 5.40 -2.07 24.89
C ALA A 622 6.86 -2.45 25.12
N ASP A 623 7.13 -3.73 25.36
CA ASP A 623 8.48 -4.26 25.43
C ASP A 623 9.03 -4.51 24.02
N ALA A 624 10.18 -3.93 23.70
CA ALA A 624 10.92 -4.28 22.49
C ALA A 624 11.78 -5.53 22.73
N LEU A 625 11.36 -6.67 22.16
CA LEU A 625 12.00 -7.97 22.30
C LEU A 625 13.18 -8.12 21.33
N THR A 626 14.21 -7.30 21.51
CA THR A 626 15.41 -7.25 20.65
C THR A 626 16.67 -7.42 21.48
N GLY A 627 17.65 -8.14 20.92
CA GLY A 627 18.93 -8.39 21.57
C GLY A 627 18.92 -9.57 22.54
N SER A 628 20.03 -9.80 23.22
CA SER A 628 20.26 -11.03 24.00
C SER A 628 19.68 -11.00 25.42
N GLN A 629 19.27 -9.83 25.92
CA GLN A 629 18.87 -9.64 27.31
C GLN A 629 17.38 -9.90 27.57
N LEU A 630 17.07 -10.41 28.78
CA LEU A 630 15.71 -10.66 29.27
C LEU A 630 15.01 -9.42 29.83
N VAL A 631 15.77 -8.37 30.15
CA VAL A 631 15.22 -7.07 30.54
C VAL A 631 15.01 -6.27 29.27
N PHE A 632 13.77 -6.24 28.80
CA PHE A 632 13.42 -5.58 27.56
C PHE A 632 13.34 -4.07 27.74
N ARG A 633 13.72 -3.36 26.69
CA ARG A 633 13.57 -1.91 26.65
C ARG A 633 12.09 -1.59 26.40
N GLU A 634 11.46 -0.90 27.34
CA GLU A 634 10.16 -0.29 27.11
C GLU A 634 10.25 0.77 26.00
N VAL A 635 9.32 0.68 25.06
CA VAL A 635 9.19 1.60 23.94
C VAL A 635 7.75 2.09 23.85
N ARG A 636 7.58 3.37 23.55
CA ARG A 636 6.28 3.93 23.22
C ARG A 636 6.04 3.76 21.72
N VAL A 637 4.98 3.05 21.36
CA VAL A 637 4.64 2.76 19.96
C VAL A 637 3.23 3.23 19.63
N GLU A 638 3.07 3.74 18.42
CA GLU A 638 1.79 4.19 17.90
C GLU A 638 1.34 3.27 16.76
N THR A 639 0.09 2.83 16.83
CA THR A 639 -0.48 1.88 15.88
C THR A 639 -1.86 2.30 15.40
N THR A 640 -2.23 1.89 14.17
CA THR A 640 -3.52 2.17 13.55
C THR A 640 -4.55 1.06 13.78
N ILE A 641 -4.11 -0.08 14.31
CA ILE A 641 -4.95 -1.21 14.69
C ILE A 641 -4.60 -1.58 16.14
N PRO A 642 -5.59 -2.00 16.95
CA PRO A 642 -5.32 -2.38 18.33
C PRO A 642 -4.41 -3.60 18.39
N MET A 643 -3.55 -3.64 19.41
CA MET A 643 -2.75 -4.80 19.80
C MET A 643 -3.33 -5.42 21.07
N ASP A 644 -3.41 -6.75 21.10
CA ASP A 644 -3.80 -7.56 22.24
C ASP A 644 -2.58 -7.83 23.14
N THR A 645 -2.69 -7.52 24.43
CA THR A 645 -1.63 -7.72 25.44
C THR A 645 -1.16 -9.16 25.59
N ALA A 646 -1.97 -10.14 25.16
CA ALA A 646 -1.63 -11.56 25.18
C ALA A 646 -0.93 -12.05 23.89
N ARG A 647 -0.75 -11.18 22.89
CA ARG A 647 -0.21 -11.53 21.57
C ARG A 647 1.13 -10.84 21.32
N LEU A 648 1.90 -11.39 20.39
CA LEU A 648 3.17 -10.81 19.93
C LEU A 648 2.98 -10.14 18.57
N TYR A 649 3.69 -9.05 18.35
CA TYR A 649 3.56 -8.25 17.14
C TYR A 649 4.92 -7.93 16.53
N LEU A 650 5.02 -7.94 15.21
CA LEU A 650 6.16 -7.41 14.48
C LEU A 650 5.80 -6.04 13.90
N LEU A 651 6.52 -4.99 14.31
CA LEU A 651 6.33 -3.63 13.82
C LEU A 651 7.51 -3.20 12.95
N PHE A 652 7.23 -2.87 11.69
CA PHE A 652 8.26 -2.42 10.74
C PHE A 652 8.52 -0.92 10.87
N ALA A 653 9.78 -0.52 10.70
CA ALA A 653 10.20 0.88 10.83
C ALA A 653 9.38 1.83 9.92
N GLY A 654 8.87 2.92 10.51
CA GLY A 654 8.03 3.90 9.82
C GLY A 654 6.62 3.40 9.44
N ARG A 655 6.19 2.26 9.99
CA ARG A 655 4.81 1.74 9.85
C ARG A 655 4.08 1.83 11.18
N MET A 656 2.76 1.95 11.09
CA MET A 656 1.85 1.96 12.24
C MET A 656 0.88 0.77 12.24
N ALA A 657 0.94 -0.09 11.22
CA ALA A 657 0.19 -1.33 11.20
C ALA A 657 1.13 -2.46 11.67
N PRO A 658 0.99 -2.97 12.90
CA PRO A 658 1.75 -4.14 13.33
C PRO A 658 1.25 -5.41 12.64
N LEU A 659 2.15 -6.38 12.44
CA LEU A 659 1.81 -7.74 12.06
C LEU A 659 1.65 -8.57 13.32
N GLU A 660 0.43 -8.97 13.66
CA GLU A 660 0.18 -9.95 14.72
C GLU A 660 0.82 -11.28 14.35
N LEU A 661 1.56 -11.89 15.28
CA LEU A 661 2.08 -13.23 15.13
C LEU A 661 1.03 -14.24 15.60
N LEU A 662 0.81 -15.26 14.79
CA LEU A 662 -0.06 -16.39 15.14
C LEU A 662 0.41 -17.05 16.45
N PRO A 663 -0.49 -17.68 17.22
CA PRO A 663 -0.18 -18.39 18.46
C PRO A 663 0.57 -19.69 18.22
N LEU A 664 1.68 -19.64 17.50
CA LEU A 664 2.66 -20.71 17.38
C LEU A 664 3.97 -20.32 18.08
N VAL A 665 3.98 -19.13 18.68
CA VAL A 665 5.00 -18.59 19.58
C VAL A 665 4.33 -17.83 20.70
N MET A 666 4.94 -17.82 21.88
CA MET A 666 4.45 -17.07 23.03
C MET A 666 5.58 -16.62 23.94
N LEU A 667 5.32 -15.58 24.73
CA LEU A 667 6.20 -15.11 25.79
C LEU A 667 5.47 -15.32 27.13
N ALA A 668 5.93 -16.28 27.94
CA ALA A 668 5.26 -16.66 29.19
C ALA A 668 6.26 -16.79 30.34
N GLU A 669 5.78 -16.64 31.56
CA GLU A 669 6.57 -16.95 32.75
C GLU A 669 6.71 -18.47 32.90
N SER A 670 7.95 -18.92 33.06
CA SER A 670 8.29 -20.29 33.37
C SER A 670 7.67 -20.73 34.71
N PRO A 671 6.89 -21.83 34.78
CA PRO A 671 6.26 -22.29 36.01
C PRO A 671 7.26 -22.56 37.15
N CYS A 672 8.45 -23.10 36.84
CA CYS A 672 9.41 -23.47 37.87
C CYS A 672 10.45 -22.37 38.14
N SER A 673 10.83 -21.58 37.11
CA SER A 673 11.90 -20.60 37.25
C SER A 673 11.43 -19.14 37.39
N THR A 674 10.14 -18.84 37.18
CA THR A 674 9.57 -17.47 37.15
C THR A 674 10.25 -16.54 36.15
N ILE A 675 11.13 -17.07 35.29
CA ILE A 675 11.82 -16.34 34.23
C ILE A 675 10.89 -16.29 33.03
N ARG A 676 10.60 -15.07 32.56
CA ARG A 676 9.85 -14.83 31.33
C ARG A 676 10.63 -15.40 30.14
N SER A 677 10.06 -16.39 29.48
CA SER A 677 10.73 -17.21 28.46
C SER A 677 9.94 -17.24 27.16
N PHE A 678 10.67 -17.36 26.05
CA PHE A 678 10.08 -17.42 24.72
C PHE A 678 9.90 -18.87 24.28
N TYR A 679 8.66 -19.24 24.00
CA TYR A 679 8.25 -20.59 23.70
C TYR A 679 7.78 -20.72 22.25
N PHE A 680 8.15 -21.83 21.62
CA PHE A 680 7.71 -22.22 20.29
C PHE A 680 6.80 -23.45 20.36
N TYR A 681 5.81 -23.49 19.47
CA TYR A 681 4.92 -24.65 19.32
C TYR A 681 5.74 -25.90 18.95
N ASN A 682 5.51 -27.01 19.65
CA ASN A 682 6.15 -28.29 19.33
C ASN A 682 5.14 -29.35 18.87
N ARG A 683 4.11 -29.63 19.67
CA ARG A 683 3.10 -30.64 19.35
C ARG A 683 1.83 -30.52 20.17
N LEU A 684 0.75 -31.12 19.65
CA LEU A 684 -0.46 -31.41 20.41
C LEU A 684 -0.31 -32.73 21.17
N GLU A 685 -0.52 -32.69 22.48
CA GLU A 685 -0.63 -33.85 23.36
C GLU A 685 -2.06 -33.96 23.91
N LYS A 686 -2.37 -35.07 24.62
CA LYS A 686 -3.71 -35.25 25.21
C LYS A 686 -4.03 -34.20 26.30
N GLU A 687 -3.00 -33.70 26.96
CA GLU A 687 -3.09 -32.78 28.11
C GLU A 687 -3.00 -31.30 27.69
N GLY A 688 -2.81 -31.02 26.39
CA GLY A 688 -2.71 -29.67 25.86
C GLY A 688 -1.64 -29.53 24.78
N VAL A 689 -1.24 -28.29 24.52
CA VAL A 689 -0.16 -27.92 23.60
C VAL A 689 1.16 -28.01 24.34
N ARG A 690 2.11 -28.77 23.78
CA ARG A 690 3.50 -28.78 24.23
C ARG A 690 4.29 -27.69 23.51
N TRP A 691 4.97 -26.90 24.32
CA TRP A 691 5.82 -25.80 23.94
C TRP A 691 7.28 -26.10 24.29
N VAL A 692 8.22 -25.57 23.52
CA VAL A 692 9.66 -25.72 23.75
C VAL A 692 10.34 -24.37 23.82
N CYS A 693 11.24 -24.21 24.78
CA CYS A 693 12.11 -23.05 24.93
C CYS A 693 13.55 -23.46 24.61
N TYR A 694 14.19 -22.71 23.70
CA TYR A 694 15.57 -22.97 23.27
C TYR A 694 16.62 -22.13 24.00
N HIS A 695 16.20 -21.11 24.78
CA HIS A 695 17.14 -20.24 25.47
C HIS A 695 17.43 -20.71 26.91
N PRO A 696 18.64 -20.45 27.43
CA PRO A 696 18.99 -20.86 28.79
C PRO A 696 18.15 -20.17 29.87
N GLY A 697 17.94 -20.84 31.01
CA GLY A 697 17.36 -20.27 32.24
C GLY A 697 15.84 -20.43 32.40
N GLY A 698 15.09 -20.67 31.32
CA GLY A 698 13.67 -21.02 31.37
C GLY A 698 13.44 -22.52 31.53
N ASP A 699 12.20 -22.91 31.85
CA ASP A 699 11.79 -24.31 31.73
C ASP A 699 11.85 -24.69 30.24
N ALA A 700 12.60 -25.76 29.93
CA ALA A 700 12.85 -26.19 28.55
C ALA A 700 11.55 -26.56 27.81
N GLU A 701 10.52 -26.99 28.56
CA GLU A 701 9.24 -27.40 28.03
C GLU A 701 8.09 -26.92 28.92
N LEU A 702 6.96 -26.63 28.30
CA LEU A 702 5.72 -26.21 28.96
C LEU A 702 4.54 -26.92 28.28
N VAL A 703 3.55 -27.37 29.05
CA VAL A 703 2.29 -27.92 28.52
C VAL A 703 1.14 -27.06 29.03
N THR A 704 0.36 -26.49 28.11
CA THR A 704 -0.80 -25.64 28.43
C THR A 704 -1.98 -25.93 27.52
N GLU A 705 -3.21 -25.76 28.02
CA GLU A 705 -4.38 -25.73 27.15
C GLU A 705 -4.40 -24.41 26.36
N ASP A 706 -4.39 -24.51 25.03
CA ASP A 706 -4.47 -23.34 24.15
C ASP A 706 -5.33 -23.67 22.91
N GLY A 707 -6.63 -23.35 23.01
CA GLY A 707 -7.58 -23.55 21.92
C GLY A 707 -7.31 -22.69 20.67
N ALA A 708 -6.58 -21.57 20.82
CA ALA A 708 -6.24 -20.70 19.70
C ALA A 708 -5.17 -21.31 18.79
N VAL A 709 -4.28 -22.15 19.34
CA VAL A 709 -3.33 -22.96 18.56
C VAL A 709 -4.09 -23.91 17.64
N GLU A 710 -5.06 -24.67 18.17
CA GLU A 710 -5.84 -25.61 17.37
C GLU A 710 -6.63 -24.92 16.26
N GLU A 711 -7.31 -23.81 16.56
CA GLU A 711 -8.02 -23.00 15.57
C GLU A 711 -7.07 -22.51 14.48
N THR A 712 -5.89 -22.03 14.86
CA THR A 712 -4.85 -21.61 13.93
C THR A 712 -4.38 -22.74 13.02
N LEU A 713 -4.13 -23.92 13.58
CA LEU A 713 -3.70 -25.10 12.81
C LEU A 713 -4.78 -25.53 11.81
N ARG A 714 -6.07 -25.47 12.18
CA ARG A 714 -7.20 -25.72 11.25
C ARG A 714 -7.28 -24.64 10.16
N ALA A 715 -7.19 -23.36 10.53
CA ALA A 715 -7.28 -22.24 9.60
C ALA A 715 -6.13 -22.22 8.57
N LEU A 716 -4.96 -22.73 8.95
CA LEU A 716 -3.82 -22.93 8.06
C LEU A 716 -3.92 -24.22 7.21
N GLY A 717 -4.97 -25.02 7.39
CA GLY A 717 -5.13 -26.32 6.72
C GLY A 717 -4.07 -27.35 7.15
N LEU A 718 -3.50 -27.19 8.35
CA LEU A 718 -2.51 -28.11 8.92
C LEU A 718 -3.20 -29.22 9.73
N MET A 719 -4.38 -28.96 10.28
CA MET A 719 -5.21 -29.93 11.00
C MET A 719 -6.55 -30.14 10.27
N PRO A 720 -7.04 -31.38 10.11
CA PRO A 720 -8.35 -31.63 9.52
C PRO A 720 -9.48 -30.98 10.32
N GLY A 721 -10.56 -30.59 9.63
CA GLY A 721 -11.78 -30.05 10.25
C GLY A 721 -12.43 -31.05 11.20
N SER A 722 -13.21 -30.55 12.15
CA SER A 722 -13.98 -31.36 13.10
C SER A 722 -14.89 -32.34 12.33
N PRO A 723 -15.00 -33.61 12.72
CA PRO A 723 -15.88 -34.57 12.05
C PRO A 723 -17.38 -34.24 12.17
N GLU A 724 -17.77 -33.20 12.90
CA GLU A 724 -19.15 -32.74 13.05
C GLU A 724 -19.59 -31.67 12.03
N GLU A 725 -18.67 -31.17 11.20
CA GLU A 725 -19.00 -30.26 10.10
C GLU A 725 -18.56 -30.87 8.76
N SER A 726 -19.35 -31.83 8.29
CA SER A 726 -19.48 -32.13 6.87
C SER A 726 -20.98 -32.19 6.57
N PRO A 727 -21.45 -31.56 5.47
CA PRO A 727 -22.88 -31.41 5.19
C PRO A 727 -23.62 -32.75 5.05
#